data_AF-A0A060T0Z7-F1
#
_entry.id   AF-A0A060T0Z7-F1
#
_cell.length_a   1.000
_cell.length_b   1.000
_cell.length_c   1.000
_cell.angle_alpha   90.00
_cell.angle_beta   90.00
_cell.angle_gamma   90.00
#
_symmetry.space_group_name_H-M   'P 1'
#
loop_
_entity.id
_entity.type
_entity.pdbx_description
1 polymer ?
#
loop_
_entity_poly.entity_id
_entity_poly.type
_entity_poly.pdbx_seq_one_letter_code
_entity_poly.pdbx_strand_id
1 'polypeptide(L)'
;MKSTNVANVSPDNALYVEQRELRRLQRGQVDSPNHSTLKAAAAFTKVGKGRLGYVGDVNGEIPTTAVVIAMCFHTSSRPPVAPGTGVPDQTTRNLSSPADDQKPSILIISFQELSDRDHYAQLYRAIRQHASVTQVWDRRATLRALSLSSPSFSGVLVTDGAIAEPEHSELASRLAECTRAGTRVVLGVDVGCFISPSNMPALFSKWGLRWDRGDYGRTNLTLNPAGLPSPLREAALFPSVSAKALHVKNVRREHAVYVPGPDGWGSGADESPAVFARVGNGYLGYVGDVNGEQQLIRLLIEMLGITIKPGDMGPRMVTESVSYSGGVQTDRRVAVEEEIPLPPQRRARAAEVQTRAAHRARMRQQKKARADRLKEEGNMSFRDQNWLQAAEKYKAAALITGPDPLYLSNLAAALLKLKLWEAADSAASCALLQDPGNVKALYRRAVARKELSRFKAAEEDLMRLLLLDRSNLSARSELDVVRRMKHTERNFDWPGDEDLSDVLSPLYDGPIALEEESDSEDYQHAGNGTPCKSYNHHGCSKGKGCRFRHAPDWKSVRDNLGRNVCIYWLLGTCRYGDERCIYAHDDTYLPKAGWWTNTRRLDRLRQQFSDAVEKSPRHGLTEHILAESLKPMDWRKDVWAFQDYAEAAEIQRQFEELDETDSFVIAQTMADDLRYVANIGGLTAVASYAAEQESQDEEVEYVGYMEEVEPW
;
A
#
# COMPACT_ATOMS: atom_id res chain seq x y z
N MET A 1 10.48 3.84 42.63
CA MET A 1 11.37 2.76 42.19
C MET A 1 12.22 2.18 43.33
N LYS A 2 11.84 1.00 43.81
CA LYS A 2 12.79 0.09 44.45
C LYS A 2 13.63 -0.54 43.33
N SER A 3 14.91 -0.21 43.28
CA SER A 3 15.80 -0.69 42.22
C SER A 3 17.08 -1.29 42.78
N THR A 4 17.57 -2.32 42.10
CA THR A 4 18.95 -2.75 42.24
C THR A 4 19.81 -1.81 41.41
N ASN A 5 20.70 -1.06 42.04
CA ASN A 5 21.54 -0.09 41.32
C ASN A 5 22.83 -0.77 40.83
N VAL A 6 23.14 -0.59 39.56
CA VAL A 6 24.45 -1.00 39.01
C VAL A 6 25.49 0.06 39.39
N ALA A 7 26.59 -0.39 39.99
CA ALA A 7 27.71 0.46 40.36
C ALA A 7 28.71 0.58 39.21
N ASN A 8 29.61 1.55 39.31
CA ASN A 8 30.69 1.78 38.36
C ASN A 8 30.26 2.26 36.95
N VAL A 9 29.10 2.93 36.85
CA VAL A 9 28.59 3.45 35.55
C VAL A 9 29.19 4.82 35.25
N SER A 10 29.72 5.01 34.03
CA SER A 10 30.14 6.33 33.55
C SER A 10 28.95 7.29 33.48
N PRO A 11 29.09 8.58 33.84
CA PRO A 11 28.01 9.57 33.75
C PRO A 11 27.29 9.57 32.40
N ASP A 12 28.01 9.42 31.30
CA ASP A 12 27.44 9.41 29.93
C ASP A 12 26.57 8.19 29.61
N ASN A 13 26.70 7.12 30.41
CA ASN A 13 25.95 5.87 30.24
C ASN A 13 24.83 5.71 31.28
N ALA A 14 24.72 6.61 32.25
CA ALA A 14 23.71 6.54 33.31
C ALA A 14 22.42 7.27 32.88
N LEU A 15 21.28 6.57 32.89
CA LEU A 15 19.99 7.16 32.54
C LEU A 15 19.23 7.66 33.77
N TYR A 16 19.24 6.85 34.83
CA TYR A 16 18.59 7.18 36.10
C TYR A 16 19.56 6.96 37.25
N VAL A 17 19.82 8.01 38.02
CA VAL A 17 20.73 8.01 39.18
C VAL A 17 19.98 8.49 40.41
N GLU A 18 20.50 8.15 41.60
CA GLU A 18 19.91 8.64 42.85
C GLU A 18 19.98 10.17 42.95
N GLN A 19 18.97 10.76 43.59
CA GLN A 19 18.83 12.22 43.70
C GLN A 19 20.03 12.91 44.38
N ARG A 20 20.74 12.18 45.25
CA ARG A 20 21.99 12.62 45.88
C ARG A 20 23.14 12.73 44.87
N GLU A 21 23.28 11.75 44.00
CA GLU A 21 24.29 11.73 42.91
C GLU A 21 23.98 12.80 41.87
N LEU A 22 22.70 13.00 41.52
CA LEU A 22 22.27 14.07 40.64
C LEU A 22 22.65 15.46 41.18
N ARG A 23 22.43 15.71 42.48
CA ARG A 23 22.83 16.96 43.13
C ARG A 23 24.36 17.14 43.16
N ARG A 24 25.13 16.05 43.23
CA ARG A 24 26.60 16.08 43.15
C ARG A 24 27.06 16.49 41.75
N LEU A 25 26.46 15.92 40.70
CA LEU A 25 26.74 16.26 39.30
C LEU A 25 26.37 17.72 38.98
N GLN A 26 25.21 18.19 39.45
CA GLN A 26 24.74 19.56 39.19
C GLN A 26 25.61 20.65 39.86
N ARG A 27 26.33 20.32 40.93
CA ARG A 27 27.21 21.27 41.65
C ARG A 27 28.61 21.37 41.06
N GLY A 28 28.91 20.67 39.96
CA GLY A 28 30.24 20.70 39.32
C GLY A 28 31.37 20.12 40.17
N GLN A 29 31.06 19.43 41.28
CA GLN A 29 32.02 18.66 42.06
C GLN A 29 32.25 17.31 41.37
N VAL A 30 32.92 17.34 40.22
CA VAL A 30 33.48 16.15 39.60
C VAL A 30 34.98 16.16 39.90
N ASP A 31 35.37 15.41 40.94
CA ASP A 31 36.78 15.21 41.26
C ASP A 31 37.46 14.49 40.09
N SER A 32 38.34 15.23 39.40
CA SER A 32 39.34 14.79 38.40
C SER A 32 38.87 13.90 37.22
N PRO A 33 39.61 13.89 36.09
CA PRO A 33 39.13 13.30 34.83
C PRO A 33 39.08 11.77 34.79
N ASN A 34 39.48 11.08 35.87
CA ASN A 34 39.54 9.62 35.91
C ASN A 34 38.70 9.07 37.07
N HIS A 35 37.53 8.52 36.70
CA HIS A 35 36.62 7.70 37.51
C HIS A 35 35.72 8.37 38.55
N SER A 36 34.87 9.32 38.13
CA SER A 36 33.60 9.57 38.84
C SER A 36 32.55 8.55 38.39
N THR A 37 32.66 7.32 38.87
CA THR A 37 31.63 6.33 38.56
C THR A 37 30.39 6.52 39.44
N LEU A 38 29.23 6.24 38.86
CA LEU A 38 27.92 6.43 39.49
C LEU A 38 27.25 5.09 39.80
N LYS A 39 26.33 5.15 40.77
CA LYS A 39 25.31 4.12 40.95
C LYS A 39 24.07 4.54 40.14
N ALA A 40 23.66 3.69 39.21
CA ALA A 40 22.52 3.97 38.35
C ALA A 40 21.44 2.87 38.50
N ALA A 41 20.19 3.29 38.62
CA ALA A 41 19.02 2.40 38.57
C ALA A 41 18.76 1.90 37.14
N ALA A 42 19.18 2.69 36.13
CA ALA A 42 19.21 2.26 34.75
C ALA A 42 20.41 2.86 34.00
N ALA A 43 21.03 2.05 33.15
CA ALA A 43 22.22 2.41 32.38
C ALA A 43 22.13 1.86 30.95
N PHE A 44 22.71 2.57 29.99
CA PHE A 44 22.73 2.16 28.59
C PHE A 44 24.06 2.53 27.95
N THR A 45 24.76 1.55 27.38
CA THR A 45 26.10 1.75 26.81
C THR A 45 26.30 1.02 25.49
N LYS A 46 27.30 1.43 24.72
CA LYS A 46 27.66 0.79 23.45
C LYS A 46 28.63 -0.37 23.70
N VAL A 47 28.35 -1.54 23.12
CA VAL A 47 29.21 -2.73 23.17
C VAL A 47 29.40 -3.26 21.74
N GLY A 48 30.60 -3.06 21.17
CA GLY A 48 30.90 -3.42 19.79
C GLY A 48 30.00 -2.70 18.77
N LYS A 49 29.30 -3.48 17.92
CA LYS A 49 28.28 -2.97 16.97
C LYS A 49 26.88 -2.83 17.59
N GLY A 50 26.67 -3.28 18.82
CA GLY A 50 25.39 -3.24 19.54
C GLY A 50 25.42 -2.31 20.76
N ARG A 51 24.36 -2.39 21.57
CA ARG A 51 24.23 -1.67 22.84
C ARG A 51 23.75 -2.62 23.94
N LEU A 52 24.17 -2.36 25.17
CA LEU A 52 23.78 -3.09 26.37
C LEU A 52 23.01 -2.14 27.29
N GLY A 53 21.81 -2.55 27.71
CA GLY A 53 20.97 -1.83 28.65
C GLY A 53 20.79 -2.61 29.95
N TYR A 54 20.78 -1.89 31.07
CA TYR A 54 20.46 -2.39 32.38
C TYR A 54 19.33 -1.56 32.98
N VAL A 55 18.34 -2.23 33.54
CA VAL A 55 17.24 -1.63 34.31
C VAL A 55 17.05 -2.48 35.55
N GLY A 56 17.28 -1.90 36.72
CA GLY A 56 17.28 -2.60 37.99
C GLY A 56 15.92 -2.68 38.68
N ASP A 57 14.82 -2.50 37.97
CA ASP A 57 13.48 -2.55 38.57
C ASP A 57 13.17 -3.93 39.09
N VAL A 58 12.83 -4.02 40.38
CA VAL A 58 12.48 -5.29 41.01
C VAL A 58 10.96 -5.47 41.10
N ASN A 59 10.18 -4.41 40.88
CA ASN A 59 8.73 -4.40 41.05
C ASN A 59 7.95 -4.27 39.72
N GLY A 60 8.65 -4.05 38.60
CA GLY A 60 8.01 -3.89 37.29
C GLY A 60 7.13 -2.65 37.17
N GLU A 61 7.59 -1.51 37.69
CA GLU A 61 6.86 -0.23 37.61
C GLU A 61 6.70 0.19 36.13
N ILE A 62 5.49 0.63 35.75
CA ILE A 62 5.12 1.01 34.37
C ILE A 62 6.13 1.98 33.68
N PRO A 63 6.66 3.02 34.36
CA PRO A 63 7.64 3.92 33.76
C PRO A 63 8.93 3.21 33.31
N THR A 64 9.31 2.13 33.97
CA THR A 64 10.56 1.42 33.71
C THR A 64 10.45 0.49 32.50
N THR A 65 9.25 -0.03 32.22
CA THR A 65 8.93 -0.73 30.97
C THR A 65 9.16 0.17 29.75
N ALA A 66 8.78 1.45 29.82
CA ALA A 66 9.03 2.40 28.73
C ALA A 66 10.54 2.62 28.49
N VAL A 67 11.35 2.62 29.55
CA VAL A 67 12.82 2.74 29.46
C VAL A 67 13.42 1.52 28.77
N VAL A 68 12.98 0.30 29.11
CA VAL A 68 13.43 -0.94 28.45
C VAL A 68 13.06 -0.93 26.96
N ILE A 69 11.83 -0.55 26.62
CA ILE A 69 11.37 -0.44 25.23
C ILE A 69 12.24 0.57 24.45
N ALA A 70 12.50 1.75 25.03
CA ALA A 70 13.35 2.77 24.41
C ALA A 70 14.79 2.28 24.16
N MET A 71 15.36 1.48 25.07
CA MET A 71 16.67 0.84 24.88
C MET A 71 16.65 -0.16 23.72
N CYS A 72 15.60 -0.97 23.60
CA CYS A 72 15.45 -1.98 22.55
C CYS A 72 15.27 -1.38 21.15
N PHE A 73 14.55 -0.25 21.03
CA PHE A 73 14.22 0.39 19.75
C PHE A 73 15.07 1.63 19.41
N HIS A 74 16.19 1.82 20.11
CA HIS A 74 17.07 2.96 19.90
C HIS A 74 17.50 3.10 18.42
N THR A 75 17.45 4.31 17.88
CA THR A 75 17.59 4.59 16.43
C THR A 75 18.92 4.12 15.82
N SER A 76 20.01 4.10 16.61
CA SER A 76 21.31 3.58 16.19
C SER A 76 21.46 2.06 16.26
N SER A 77 20.42 1.33 16.69
CA SER A 77 20.34 -0.13 16.65
C SER A 77 19.74 -0.65 15.32
N ARG A 78 19.32 0.24 14.41
CA ARG A 78 18.86 -0.09 13.06
C ARG A 78 20.06 -0.21 12.10
N PRO A 79 20.17 -1.29 11.30
CA PRO A 79 21.18 -1.32 10.25
C PRO A 79 20.89 -0.25 9.19
N PRO A 80 21.92 0.37 8.58
CA PRO A 80 21.73 1.35 7.52
C PRO A 80 21.04 0.73 6.30
N VAL A 81 20.07 1.46 5.75
CA VAL A 81 19.31 1.10 4.54
C VAL A 81 20.13 1.47 3.31
N ALA A 82 20.21 0.57 2.33
CA ALA A 82 20.89 0.83 1.06
C ALA A 82 20.07 1.79 0.15
N PRO A 83 20.73 2.69 -0.60
CA PRO A 83 20.05 3.59 -1.55
C PRO A 83 19.32 2.80 -2.64
N GLY A 84 18.04 3.11 -2.91
CA GLY A 84 17.27 2.53 -4.00
C GLY A 84 16.20 1.49 -3.61
N THR A 85 15.98 1.25 -2.32
CA THR A 85 14.89 0.40 -1.81
C THR A 85 13.65 1.25 -1.53
N GLY A 86 12.93 1.58 -2.60
CA GLY A 86 11.68 2.33 -2.52
C GLY A 86 10.59 1.49 -1.86
N VAL A 87 10.23 1.85 -0.63
CA VAL A 87 8.92 1.51 -0.05
C VAL A 87 7.84 2.18 -0.93
N PRO A 88 6.75 1.50 -1.32
CA PRO A 88 5.59 2.17 -1.88
C PRO A 88 5.05 3.09 -0.80
N ASP A 89 4.97 4.37 -1.10
CA ASP A 89 4.55 5.42 -0.17
C ASP A 89 3.09 5.19 0.26
N GLN A 90 2.88 4.44 1.34
CA GLN A 90 1.67 4.53 2.14
C GLN A 90 1.93 5.56 3.23
N THR A 91 1.95 6.82 2.81
CA THR A 91 1.92 8.02 3.65
C THR A 91 3.11 8.21 4.59
N THR A 92 3.78 9.33 4.43
CA THR A 92 4.01 10.26 5.54
C THR A 92 2.70 10.55 6.30
N ARG A 93 2.25 9.61 7.12
CA ARG A 93 1.34 9.85 8.25
C ARG A 93 1.79 9.03 9.45
N ASN A 94 3.01 9.30 9.90
CA ASN A 94 3.30 9.26 11.32
C ASN A 94 3.64 10.69 11.73
N LEU A 95 2.71 11.30 12.48
CA LEU A 95 2.94 12.42 13.40
C LEU A 95 4.09 13.35 12.97
N SER A 96 3.99 13.93 11.77
CA SER A 96 4.68 15.16 11.51
C SER A 96 3.95 16.23 12.32
N SER A 97 4.73 16.89 13.16
CA SER A 97 4.39 18.24 13.61
C SER A 97 3.81 19.04 12.42
N PRO A 98 2.82 19.93 12.62
CA PRO A 98 1.86 20.41 11.61
C PRO A 98 2.47 21.26 10.46
N ALA A 99 3.43 20.72 9.72
CA ALA A 99 4.21 21.41 8.69
C ALA A 99 4.31 20.67 7.35
N ASP A 100 3.94 19.38 7.25
CA ASP A 100 4.21 18.56 6.05
C ASP A 100 3.00 18.38 5.10
N ASP A 101 1.95 19.19 5.28
CA ASP A 101 0.79 19.28 4.36
C ASP A 101 0.85 20.56 3.49
N GLN A 102 2.01 21.23 3.44
CA GLN A 102 2.19 22.45 2.65
C GLN A 102 2.64 22.13 1.22
N LYS A 103 1.86 22.58 0.24
CA LYS A 103 2.24 22.60 -1.17
C LYS A 103 3.65 23.21 -1.33
N PRO A 104 4.52 22.66 -2.21
CA PRO A 104 5.85 23.22 -2.46
C PRO A 104 5.75 24.71 -2.82
N SER A 105 6.62 25.53 -2.25
CA SER A 105 6.66 26.97 -2.52
C SER A 105 7.62 27.26 -3.66
N ILE A 106 7.09 27.81 -4.76
CA ILE A 106 7.82 28.06 -6.00
C ILE A 106 7.88 29.56 -6.28
N LEU A 107 9.08 30.08 -6.46
CA LEU A 107 9.32 31.45 -6.92
C LEU A 107 9.55 31.46 -8.44
N ILE A 108 8.78 32.25 -9.18
CA ILE A 108 8.95 32.46 -10.62
C ILE A 108 9.53 33.85 -10.85
N ILE A 109 10.67 33.93 -11.53
CA ILE A 109 11.37 35.18 -11.85
C ILE A 109 11.25 35.45 -13.35
N SER A 110 10.68 36.61 -13.70
CA SER A 110 10.42 37.02 -15.09
C SER A 110 10.71 38.52 -15.29
N PHE A 111 11.85 38.90 -15.85
CA PHE A 111 12.22 40.31 -16.05
C PHE A 111 11.61 40.97 -17.29
N GLN A 112 11.20 40.17 -18.27
CA GLN A 112 10.60 40.66 -19.50
C GLN A 112 9.11 40.31 -19.56
N GLU A 113 8.29 41.33 -19.84
CA GLU A 113 6.87 41.18 -20.14
C GLU A 113 6.75 40.62 -21.56
N LEU A 114 6.68 39.30 -21.67
CA LEU A 114 6.52 38.61 -22.95
C LEU A 114 5.05 38.23 -23.12
N SER A 115 4.40 38.91 -24.07
CA SER A 115 2.95 38.92 -24.29
C SER A 115 2.37 37.65 -24.92
N ASP A 116 3.15 36.59 -25.15
CA ASP A 116 2.72 35.39 -25.90
C ASP A 116 3.26 34.07 -25.29
N ARG A 117 3.02 33.84 -23.99
CA ARG A 117 3.45 32.61 -23.27
C ARG A 117 2.55 31.38 -23.47
N ASP A 118 1.70 31.38 -24.49
CA ASP A 118 0.72 30.31 -24.74
C ASP A 118 1.38 28.92 -24.87
N HIS A 119 2.59 28.85 -25.44
CA HIS A 119 3.34 27.60 -25.60
C HIS A 119 3.76 26.95 -24.26
N TYR A 120 3.88 27.73 -23.17
CA TYR A 120 4.19 27.24 -21.82
C TYR A 120 2.97 27.23 -20.89
N ALA A 121 1.74 27.43 -21.41
CA ALA A 121 0.53 27.44 -20.59
C ALA A 121 0.37 26.15 -19.74
N GLN A 122 0.73 25.00 -20.31
CA GLN A 122 0.77 23.70 -19.62
C GLN A 122 1.68 23.71 -18.38
N LEU A 123 2.86 24.33 -18.47
CA LEU A 123 3.81 24.47 -17.35
C LEU A 123 3.16 25.24 -16.19
N TYR A 124 2.64 26.44 -16.46
CA TYR A 124 2.06 27.29 -15.43
C TYR A 124 0.79 26.70 -14.82
N ARG A 125 -0.03 25.99 -15.62
CA ARG A 125 -1.22 25.29 -15.14
C ARG A 125 -0.83 24.23 -14.11
N ALA A 126 0.10 23.35 -14.49
CA ALA A 126 0.59 22.28 -13.62
C ALA A 126 1.24 22.82 -12.33
N ILE A 127 2.10 23.86 -12.44
CA ILE A 127 2.72 24.47 -11.26
C ILE A 127 1.65 25.07 -10.33
N ARG A 128 0.69 25.85 -10.84
CA ARG A 128 -0.35 26.50 -9.99
C ARG A 128 -1.30 25.50 -9.32
N GLN A 129 -1.54 24.35 -9.96
CA GLN A 129 -2.37 23.30 -9.38
C GLN A 129 -1.67 22.63 -8.19
N HIS A 130 -0.36 22.37 -8.30
CA HIS A 130 0.41 21.54 -7.36
C HIS A 130 1.38 22.30 -6.45
N ALA A 131 1.55 23.61 -6.60
CA ALA A 131 2.49 24.43 -5.83
C ALA A 131 1.90 25.79 -5.43
N SER A 132 2.44 26.37 -4.35
CA SER A 132 2.19 27.76 -3.96
C SER A 132 3.15 28.67 -4.75
N VAL A 133 2.61 29.53 -5.61
CA VAL A 133 3.42 30.30 -6.57
C VAL A 133 3.54 31.75 -6.15
N THR A 134 4.78 32.24 -6.09
CA THR A 134 5.11 33.67 -5.99
C THR A 134 5.79 34.09 -7.28
N GLN A 135 5.28 35.11 -7.98
CA GLN A 135 5.88 35.61 -9.22
C GLN A 135 6.43 37.02 -9.02
N VAL A 136 7.64 37.27 -9.49
CA VAL A 136 8.35 38.55 -9.37
C VAL A 136 8.88 39.00 -10.73
N TRP A 137 8.78 40.32 -10.97
CA TRP A 137 9.06 40.91 -12.28
C TRP A 137 10.24 41.90 -12.29
N ASP A 138 10.78 42.23 -11.13
CA ASP A 138 11.78 43.27 -10.95
C ASP A 138 12.91 42.79 -10.06
N ARG A 139 14.15 43.21 -10.36
CA ARG A 139 15.36 42.84 -9.62
C ARG A 139 15.23 43.11 -8.11
N ARG A 140 14.69 44.26 -7.69
CA ARG A 140 14.56 44.61 -6.27
C ARG A 140 13.53 43.72 -5.58
N ALA A 141 12.43 43.39 -6.27
CA ALA A 141 11.43 42.46 -5.73
C ALA A 141 12.01 41.06 -5.54
N THR A 142 12.80 40.58 -6.51
CA THR A 142 13.48 39.28 -6.43
C THR A 142 14.47 39.22 -5.28
N LEU A 143 15.31 40.25 -5.10
CA LEU A 143 16.27 40.30 -3.98
C LEU A 143 15.58 40.32 -2.61
N ARG A 144 14.44 41.02 -2.49
CA ARG A 144 13.62 40.98 -1.27
C ARG A 144 13.05 39.58 -1.01
N ALA A 145 12.53 38.91 -2.04
CA ALA A 145 11.99 37.56 -1.93
C ALA A 145 13.07 36.54 -1.51
N LEU A 146 14.32 36.72 -1.96
CA LEU A 146 15.46 35.84 -1.64
C LEU A 146 16.21 36.25 -0.35
N SER A 147 15.72 37.23 0.41
CA SER A 147 16.35 37.66 1.66
C SER A 147 16.05 36.66 2.79
N LEU A 148 17.06 36.38 3.64
CA LEU A 148 17.10 35.31 4.67
C LEU A 148 16.05 35.41 5.80
N SER A 149 15.08 36.32 5.70
CA SER A 149 14.12 36.64 6.77
C SER A 149 12.68 36.20 6.45
N SER A 150 12.45 35.39 5.40
CA SER A 150 11.11 34.95 4.94
C SER A 150 11.24 33.64 4.11
N PRO A 151 10.16 32.86 3.91
CA PRO A 151 10.22 31.39 3.83
C PRO A 151 11.14 30.85 2.73
N SER A 152 11.83 29.75 3.03
CA SER A 152 12.69 29.05 2.07
C SER A 152 11.85 28.44 0.93
N PHE A 153 11.99 28.96 -0.28
CA PHE A 153 11.39 28.36 -1.47
C PHE A 153 11.99 26.97 -1.72
N SER A 154 11.12 25.99 -2.00
CA SER A 154 11.55 24.64 -2.40
C SER A 154 12.11 24.64 -3.83
N GLY A 155 11.64 25.56 -4.68
CA GLY A 155 12.11 25.72 -6.06
C GLY A 155 12.01 27.16 -6.57
N VAL A 156 12.90 27.51 -7.49
CA VAL A 156 12.94 28.80 -8.19
C VAL A 156 13.00 28.52 -9.69
N LEU A 157 12.07 29.07 -10.46
CA LEU A 157 12.06 29.04 -11.92
C LEU A 157 12.46 30.41 -12.46
N VAL A 158 13.57 30.48 -13.18
CA VAL A 158 13.99 31.67 -13.92
C VAL A 158 13.59 31.48 -15.37
N THR A 159 12.75 32.39 -15.87
CA THR A 159 12.08 32.21 -17.16
C THR A 159 12.72 32.94 -18.33
N ASP A 160 13.66 33.84 -18.09
CA ASP A 160 14.24 34.69 -19.13
C ASP A 160 15.76 34.77 -19.03
N GLY A 161 16.39 35.03 -20.19
CA GLY A 161 17.84 35.07 -20.34
C GLY A 161 18.52 36.29 -19.71
N ALA A 162 17.76 37.30 -19.26
CA ALA A 162 18.34 38.54 -18.71
C ALA A 162 19.12 38.28 -17.41
N ILE A 163 18.88 37.15 -16.73
CA ILE A 163 19.66 36.71 -15.58
C ILE A 163 21.17 36.57 -15.87
N ALA A 164 21.54 36.36 -17.14
CA ALA A 164 22.94 36.26 -17.57
C ALA A 164 23.60 37.64 -17.74
N GLU A 165 22.81 38.73 -17.83
CA GLU A 165 23.35 40.05 -18.10
C GLU A 165 24.13 40.61 -16.90
N PRO A 166 25.18 41.43 -17.13
CA PRO A 166 26.02 41.97 -16.05
C PRO A 166 25.25 42.71 -14.96
N GLU A 167 24.15 43.37 -15.32
CA GLU A 167 23.25 44.08 -14.41
C GLU A 167 22.56 43.18 -13.38
N HIS A 168 22.42 41.87 -13.66
CA HIS A 168 21.84 40.87 -12.77
C HIS A 168 22.89 39.99 -12.06
N SER A 169 24.19 40.31 -12.17
CA SER A 169 25.28 39.49 -11.61
C SER A 169 25.19 39.29 -10.09
N GLU A 170 24.74 40.31 -9.35
CA GLU A 170 24.47 40.21 -7.91
C GLU A 170 23.36 39.20 -7.62
N LEU A 171 22.27 39.27 -8.39
CA LEU A 171 21.15 38.35 -8.24
C LEU A 171 21.53 36.91 -8.60
N ALA A 172 22.29 36.69 -9.67
CA ALA A 172 22.80 35.37 -10.02
C ALA A 172 23.70 34.79 -8.91
N SER A 173 24.52 35.63 -8.28
CA SER A 173 25.34 35.23 -7.13
C SER A 173 24.46 34.83 -5.93
N ARG A 174 23.39 35.58 -5.68
CA ARG A 174 22.42 35.28 -4.62
C ARG A 174 21.64 33.99 -4.87
N LEU A 175 21.20 33.75 -6.10
CA LEU A 175 20.58 32.47 -6.49
C LEU A 175 21.54 31.31 -6.26
N ALA A 176 22.83 31.46 -6.59
CA ALA A 176 23.83 30.43 -6.33
C ALA A 176 24.04 30.16 -4.83
N GLU A 177 23.96 31.17 -3.97
CA GLU A 177 23.96 30.98 -2.50
C GLU A 177 22.73 30.20 -2.03
N CYS A 178 21.54 30.56 -2.50
CA CYS A 178 20.30 29.84 -2.20
C CYS A 178 20.36 28.38 -2.68
N THR A 179 20.92 28.14 -3.87
CA THR A 179 21.14 26.77 -4.36
C THR A 179 22.04 26.00 -3.41
N ARG A 180 23.18 26.58 -2.98
CA ARG A 180 24.07 25.92 -2.02
C ARG A 180 23.40 25.60 -0.69
N ALA A 181 22.46 26.45 -0.26
CA ALA A 181 21.70 26.27 0.97
C ALA A 181 20.63 25.16 0.89
N GLY A 182 20.17 24.76 -0.30
CA GLY A 182 19.21 23.67 -0.47
C GLY A 182 18.13 23.90 -1.54
N THR A 183 18.00 25.10 -2.10
CA THR A 183 16.95 25.42 -3.06
C THR A 183 17.23 24.84 -4.45
N ARG A 184 16.20 24.38 -5.16
CA ARG A 184 16.30 23.98 -6.57
C ARG A 184 16.13 25.21 -7.45
N VAL A 185 17.12 25.57 -8.26
CA VAL A 185 17.03 26.68 -9.21
C VAL A 185 17.01 26.09 -10.61
N VAL A 186 15.98 26.40 -11.40
CA VAL A 186 15.81 25.89 -12.76
C VAL A 186 15.75 27.07 -13.72
N LEU A 187 16.67 27.08 -14.68
CA LEU A 187 16.71 28.02 -15.79
C LEU A 187 16.01 27.38 -17.00
N GLY A 188 14.94 27.98 -17.50
CA GLY A 188 14.21 27.40 -18.64
C GLY A 188 13.18 28.36 -19.19
N VAL A 189 12.17 27.86 -19.91
CA VAL A 189 11.23 28.70 -20.64
C VAL A 189 11.99 29.49 -21.70
N ASP A 190 12.01 30.82 -21.64
CA ASP A 190 12.60 31.67 -22.66
C ASP A 190 14.11 31.92 -22.45
N VAL A 191 14.72 31.32 -21.41
CA VAL A 191 16.18 31.40 -21.19
C VAL A 191 16.93 30.93 -22.44
N GLY A 192 16.57 29.78 -23.01
CA GLY A 192 17.22 29.24 -24.22
C GLY A 192 17.03 30.12 -25.46
N CYS A 193 15.97 30.93 -25.48
CA CYS A 193 15.64 31.83 -26.59
C CYS A 193 16.45 33.13 -26.57
N PHE A 194 16.63 33.72 -25.40
CA PHE A 194 17.11 35.10 -25.25
C PHE A 194 18.38 35.26 -24.42
N ILE A 195 18.95 34.17 -23.88
CA ILE A 195 20.23 34.26 -23.18
C ILE A 195 21.33 34.68 -24.14
N SER A 196 22.08 35.73 -23.78
CA SER A 196 23.26 36.12 -24.54
C SER A 196 24.31 35.01 -24.45
N PRO A 197 24.69 34.36 -25.57
CA PRO A 197 25.54 33.19 -25.51
C PRO A 197 26.95 33.48 -24.96
N SER A 198 27.44 34.71 -25.10
CA SER A 198 28.73 35.13 -24.53
C SER A 198 28.71 35.23 -23.00
N ASN A 199 27.52 35.35 -22.41
CA ASN A 199 27.35 35.55 -20.98
C ASN A 199 27.12 34.23 -20.22
N MET A 200 26.87 33.11 -20.93
CA MET A 200 26.62 31.79 -20.31
C MET A 200 27.78 31.31 -19.41
N PRO A 201 29.07 31.38 -19.82
CA PRO A 201 30.17 30.94 -18.97
C PRO A 201 30.26 31.75 -17.68
N ALA A 202 30.08 33.07 -17.78
CA ALA A 202 30.09 33.98 -16.64
C ALA A 202 28.95 33.65 -15.66
N LEU A 203 27.76 33.34 -16.17
CA LEU A 203 26.60 32.93 -15.37
C LEU A 203 26.87 31.62 -14.62
N PHE A 204 27.22 30.54 -15.32
CA PHE A 204 27.37 29.21 -14.70
C PHE A 204 28.58 29.12 -13.76
N SER A 205 29.61 29.94 -13.99
CA SER A 205 30.75 30.05 -13.07
C SER A 205 30.32 30.44 -11.65
N LYS A 206 29.20 31.16 -11.47
CA LYS A 206 28.63 31.51 -10.16
C LYS A 206 28.24 30.29 -9.33
N TRP A 207 27.86 29.19 -9.99
CA TRP A 207 27.57 27.89 -9.36
C TRP A 207 28.80 26.96 -9.31
N GLY A 208 29.97 27.42 -9.78
CA GLY A 208 31.20 26.62 -9.85
C GLY A 208 31.22 25.61 -11.01
N LEU A 209 30.37 25.81 -12.01
CA LEU A 209 30.25 24.92 -13.17
C LEU A 209 31.01 25.51 -14.36
N ARG A 210 31.64 24.64 -15.17
CA ARG A 210 32.40 25.02 -16.38
C ARG A 210 31.56 24.97 -17.66
N TRP A 211 30.24 25.05 -17.50
CA TRP A 211 29.28 24.98 -18.57
C TRP A 211 29.43 26.18 -19.51
N ASP A 212 29.43 25.89 -20.81
CA ASP A 212 29.66 26.87 -21.87
C ASP A 212 28.54 26.78 -22.92
N ARG A 213 28.48 27.74 -23.84
CA ARG A 213 27.56 27.75 -24.97
C ARG A 213 27.75 26.48 -25.82
N GLY A 214 26.67 25.73 -25.99
CA GLY A 214 26.60 24.61 -26.92
C GLY A 214 25.97 24.95 -28.27
N ASP A 215 25.73 23.92 -29.06
CA ASP A 215 25.09 24.07 -30.36
C ASP A 215 23.60 24.45 -30.23
N TYR A 216 23.08 25.12 -31.25
CA TYR A 216 21.67 25.48 -31.33
C TYR A 216 21.06 24.83 -32.56
N GLY A 217 20.03 24.01 -32.36
CA GLY A 217 19.42 23.27 -33.45
C GLY A 217 18.26 22.42 -33.00
N ARG A 218 17.57 21.80 -33.98
CA ARG A 218 16.59 20.75 -33.71
C ARG A 218 17.27 19.40 -33.76
N THR A 219 17.16 18.66 -32.67
CA THR A 219 17.88 17.39 -32.49
C THR A 219 16.95 16.36 -31.85
N ASN A 220 17.12 15.09 -32.23
CA ASN A 220 16.46 13.98 -31.55
C ASN A 220 17.26 13.59 -30.32
N LEU A 221 16.63 13.73 -29.17
CA LEU A 221 17.21 13.54 -27.85
C LEU A 221 16.71 12.23 -27.24
N THR A 222 17.56 11.56 -26.50
CA THR A 222 17.24 10.37 -25.70
C THR A 222 17.59 10.62 -24.24
N LEU A 223 16.85 10.01 -23.30
CA LEU A 223 17.24 10.05 -21.89
C LEU A 223 18.65 9.49 -21.72
N ASN A 224 19.41 10.09 -20.82
CA ASN A 224 20.80 9.69 -20.57
C ASN A 224 20.87 8.19 -20.21
N PRO A 225 21.48 7.35 -21.06
CA PRO A 225 21.54 5.90 -20.81
C PRO A 225 22.45 5.53 -19.64
N ALA A 226 23.28 6.46 -19.14
CA ALA A 226 24.10 6.26 -17.95
C ALA A 226 23.34 6.49 -16.63
N GLY A 227 22.05 6.83 -16.70
CA GLY A 227 21.22 7.14 -15.54
C GLY A 227 20.98 8.64 -15.37
N LEU A 228 19.97 8.97 -14.55
CA LEU A 228 19.54 10.35 -14.32
C LEU A 228 20.17 10.96 -13.06
N PRO A 229 20.41 12.28 -13.05
CA PRO A 229 20.83 12.98 -11.85
C PRO A 229 19.74 12.89 -10.76
N SER A 230 20.07 12.33 -9.60
CA SER A 230 19.15 12.30 -8.44
C SER A 230 18.77 13.73 -8.02
N PRO A 231 17.49 14.05 -7.77
CA PRO A 231 16.38 13.15 -7.49
C PRO A 231 15.39 12.95 -8.66
N LEU A 232 15.80 13.18 -9.91
CA LEU A 232 14.90 13.03 -11.06
C LEU A 232 14.49 11.57 -11.25
N ARG A 233 13.19 11.33 -11.47
CA ARG A 233 12.66 9.98 -11.73
C ARG A 233 12.55 9.71 -13.21
N GLU A 234 13.17 8.64 -13.67
CA GLU A 234 13.04 8.16 -15.06
C GLU A 234 11.57 7.91 -15.41
N ALA A 235 10.83 7.39 -14.44
CA ALA A 235 9.40 7.13 -14.53
C ALA A 235 8.52 8.35 -14.88
N ALA A 236 9.01 9.56 -14.59
CA ALA A 236 8.27 10.81 -14.79
C ALA A 236 8.59 11.50 -16.14
N LEU A 237 9.54 10.95 -16.92
CA LEU A 237 10.10 11.58 -18.11
C LEU A 237 9.90 10.72 -19.38
N PHE A 238 9.99 11.37 -20.54
CA PHE A 238 9.88 10.69 -21.83
C PHE A 238 11.22 10.09 -22.25
N PRO A 239 11.26 8.86 -22.79
CA PRO A 239 12.50 8.20 -23.21
C PRO A 239 13.20 8.90 -24.37
N SER A 240 12.45 9.57 -25.24
CA SER A 240 12.98 10.38 -26.34
C SER A 240 12.09 11.59 -26.62
N VAL A 241 12.71 12.64 -27.16
CA VAL A 241 12.04 13.88 -27.57
C VAL A 241 12.77 14.50 -28.76
N SER A 242 12.03 15.08 -29.71
CA SER A 242 12.62 15.92 -30.77
C SER A 242 12.39 17.37 -30.40
N ALA A 243 13.44 18.10 -30.05
CA ALA A 243 13.31 19.47 -29.57
C ALA A 243 14.28 20.41 -30.30
N LYS A 244 13.83 21.65 -30.50
CA LYS A 244 14.71 22.75 -30.90
C LYS A 244 15.24 23.42 -29.63
N ALA A 245 16.53 23.31 -29.38
CA ALA A 245 17.11 23.74 -28.12
C ALA A 245 18.51 24.35 -28.27
N LEU A 246 18.85 25.23 -27.33
CA LEU A 246 20.22 25.72 -27.12
C LEU A 246 20.93 24.79 -26.12
N HIS A 247 21.94 24.08 -26.59
CA HIS A 247 22.72 23.15 -25.80
C HIS A 247 23.72 23.88 -24.88
N VAL A 248 24.19 23.15 -23.87
CA VAL A 248 25.30 23.55 -23.00
C VAL A 248 26.46 22.59 -23.24
N LYS A 249 27.68 23.09 -23.46
CA LYS A 249 28.94 22.32 -23.63
C LYS A 249 29.69 22.19 -22.31
N ASN A 250 30.69 21.31 -22.29
CA ASN A 250 31.51 20.95 -21.11
C ASN A 250 30.65 20.37 -19.96
N VAL A 251 29.59 19.65 -20.32
CA VAL A 251 28.66 19.05 -19.36
C VAL A 251 29.21 17.70 -18.93
N ARG A 252 29.37 17.47 -17.63
CA ARG A 252 29.69 16.12 -17.13
C ARG A 252 28.54 15.18 -17.43
N ARG A 253 28.86 13.95 -17.81
CA ARG A 253 27.85 12.93 -18.11
C ARG A 253 26.84 12.70 -16.98
N GLU A 254 27.28 12.84 -15.72
CA GLU A 254 26.44 12.73 -14.52
C GLU A 254 25.44 13.89 -14.32
N HIS A 255 25.60 14.99 -15.07
CA HIS A 255 24.70 16.15 -15.04
C HIS A 255 23.70 16.15 -16.21
N ALA A 256 23.97 15.40 -17.28
CA ALA A 256 23.12 15.39 -18.47
C ALA A 256 21.83 14.61 -18.20
N VAL A 257 20.68 15.20 -18.55
CA VAL A 257 19.37 14.52 -18.50
C VAL A 257 19.03 13.91 -19.86
N TYR A 258 19.21 14.69 -20.93
CA TYR A 258 19.00 14.28 -22.32
C TYR A 258 20.30 14.38 -23.14
N VAL A 259 20.52 13.46 -24.07
CA VAL A 259 21.69 13.42 -24.95
C VAL A 259 21.29 13.30 -26.43
N PRO A 260 22.10 13.79 -27.38
CA PRO A 260 21.83 13.62 -28.82
C PRO A 260 21.98 12.16 -29.29
N GLY A 261 20.96 11.61 -29.96
CA GLY A 261 21.05 10.31 -30.68
C GLY A 261 20.81 9.03 -29.84
N PRO A 262 20.66 7.85 -30.52
CA PRO A 262 20.33 6.57 -29.88
C PRO A 262 21.51 5.87 -29.19
N ASP A 263 22.75 6.11 -29.63
CA ASP A 263 23.94 5.44 -29.07
C ASP A 263 24.47 6.12 -27.80
N GLY A 264 24.05 7.38 -27.55
CA GLY A 264 24.63 8.23 -26.51
C GLY A 264 26.12 8.53 -26.76
N TRP A 265 26.58 9.70 -26.33
CA TRP A 265 27.98 10.14 -26.31
C TRP A 265 28.92 9.54 -27.38
N GLY A 266 28.80 10.00 -28.64
CA GLY A 266 29.86 9.79 -29.64
C GLY A 266 31.13 10.60 -29.31
N SER A 267 32.19 10.46 -30.11
CA SER A 267 33.52 11.07 -29.92
C SER A 267 33.59 12.61 -29.88
N GLY A 268 32.46 13.32 -29.80
CA GLY A 268 32.37 14.79 -29.71
C GLY A 268 31.17 15.33 -28.91
N ALA A 269 30.61 14.55 -27.96
CA ALA A 269 29.32 14.87 -27.33
C ALA A 269 29.42 15.37 -25.86
N ASP A 270 30.22 16.40 -25.60
CA ASP A 270 30.29 17.10 -24.30
C ASP A 270 29.10 18.04 -24.05
N GLU A 271 28.00 17.87 -24.79
CA GLU A 271 26.88 18.81 -24.80
C GLU A 271 25.50 18.18 -24.56
N SER A 272 24.63 18.98 -23.94
CA SER A 272 23.26 18.58 -23.62
C SER A 272 22.33 19.79 -23.61
N PRO A 273 21.10 19.67 -24.15
CA PRO A 273 20.06 20.70 -24.07
C PRO A 273 19.38 20.77 -22.70
N ALA A 274 19.53 19.74 -21.87
CA ALA A 274 18.87 19.66 -20.57
C ALA A 274 19.79 19.03 -19.53
N VAL A 275 20.18 19.82 -18.52
CA VAL A 275 21.17 19.45 -17.52
C VAL A 275 20.66 19.74 -16.11
N PHE A 276 21.06 18.90 -15.15
CA PHE A 276 20.70 19.01 -13.75
C PHE A 276 21.92 18.63 -12.88
N ALA A 277 22.47 19.60 -12.14
CA ALA A 277 23.68 19.43 -11.34
C ALA A 277 23.44 19.73 -9.87
N ARG A 278 24.03 18.93 -8.98
CA ARG A 278 24.03 19.18 -7.55
C ARG A 278 25.01 20.29 -7.21
N VAL A 279 24.55 21.33 -6.51
CA VAL A 279 25.38 22.46 -6.07
C VAL A 279 25.12 22.71 -4.59
N GLY A 280 26.09 22.34 -3.74
CA GLY A 280 25.88 22.33 -2.29
C GLY A 280 24.78 21.34 -1.88
N ASN A 281 23.77 21.82 -1.16
CA ASN A 281 22.61 21.01 -0.74
C ASN A 281 21.43 21.07 -1.73
N GLY A 282 21.46 21.98 -2.71
CA GLY A 282 20.42 22.14 -3.72
C GLY A 282 20.89 21.74 -5.12
N TYR A 283 20.16 22.24 -6.12
CA TYR A 283 20.35 21.83 -7.51
C TYR A 283 20.20 22.99 -8.49
N LEU A 284 21.03 22.98 -9.55
CA LEU A 284 20.88 23.86 -10.70
C LEU A 284 20.42 23.02 -11.90
N GLY A 285 19.24 23.36 -12.44
CA GLY A 285 18.72 22.84 -13.69
C GLY A 285 18.81 23.87 -14.81
N TYR A 286 19.06 23.41 -16.03
CA TYR A 286 18.91 24.21 -17.25
C TYR A 286 18.19 23.38 -18.31
N VAL A 287 17.20 23.98 -18.99
CA VAL A 287 16.50 23.42 -20.15
C VAL A 287 16.48 24.49 -21.24
N GLY A 288 17.21 24.24 -22.32
CA GLY A 288 17.39 25.19 -23.42
C GLY A 288 16.31 25.13 -24.50
N ASP A 289 15.14 24.57 -24.20
CA ASP A 289 14.02 24.45 -25.14
C ASP A 289 13.52 25.82 -25.60
N VAL A 290 13.22 25.94 -26.90
CA VAL A 290 12.74 27.17 -27.51
C VAL A 290 11.26 27.13 -27.85
N ASN A 291 10.69 25.93 -28.05
CA ASN A 291 9.32 25.77 -28.54
C ASN A 291 8.33 25.32 -27.46
N GLY A 292 8.80 25.06 -26.25
CA GLY A 292 7.99 24.50 -25.17
C GLY A 292 7.51 23.08 -25.47
N GLU A 293 8.36 22.19 -25.98
CA GLU A 293 8.01 20.80 -26.24
C GLU A 293 7.45 20.14 -24.96
N GLN A 294 6.28 19.49 -25.04
CA GLN A 294 5.54 19.02 -23.85
C GLN A 294 6.39 18.11 -22.95
N GLN A 295 7.29 17.32 -23.56
CA GLN A 295 8.21 16.42 -22.87
C GLN A 295 9.26 17.18 -22.04
N LEU A 296 9.74 18.32 -22.51
CA LEU A 296 10.69 19.17 -21.79
C LEU A 296 9.99 20.09 -20.78
N ILE A 297 8.73 20.46 -21.01
CA ILE A 297 7.86 21.05 -19.99
C ILE A 297 7.71 20.10 -18.80
N ARG A 298 7.45 18.82 -19.07
CA ARG A 298 7.38 17.77 -18.04
C ARG A 298 8.68 17.69 -17.23
N LEU A 299 9.82 17.79 -17.90
CA LEU A 299 11.13 17.83 -17.24
C LEU A 299 11.29 19.05 -16.32
N LEU A 300 10.89 20.24 -16.75
CA LEU A 300 10.94 21.46 -15.93
C LEU A 300 10.16 21.28 -14.62
N ILE A 301 8.97 20.67 -14.69
CA ILE A 301 8.11 20.41 -13.53
C ILE A 301 8.80 19.44 -12.54
N GLU A 302 9.40 18.37 -13.05
CA GLU A 302 10.13 17.39 -12.23
C GLU A 302 11.40 18.01 -11.62
N MET A 303 12.16 18.84 -12.37
CA MET A 303 13.33 19.57 -11.84
C MET A 303 12.96 20.53 -10.70
N LEU A 304 11.78 21.15 -10.76
CA LEU A 304 11.25 21.98 -9.68
C LEU A 304 10.78 21.18 -8.45
N GLY A 305 10.72 19.85 -8.56
CA GLY A 305 10.27 18.96 -7.49
C GLY A 305 8.76 18.85 -7.35
N ILE A 306 8.03 19.16 -8.42
CA ILE A 306 6.57 19.09 -8.42
C ILE A 306 6.17 17.74 -9.04
N THR A 307 5.34 16.97 -8.35
CA THR A 307 4.81 15.70 -8.88
C THR A 307 3.43 15.92 -9.48
N ILE A 308 3.25 15.50 -10.73
CA ILE A 308 2.00 15.63 -11.48
C ILE A 308 1.56 14.28 -12.07
N LYS A 309 0.24 14.07 -12.18
CA LYS A 309 -0.39 12.88 -12.75
C LYS A 309 -0.61 13.06 -14.27
N PRO A 310 -0.87 11.99 -15.03
CA PRO A 310 -1.28 12.11 -16.43
C PRO A 310 -2.57 12.96 -16.53
N GLY A 311 -2.56 13.99 -17.36
CA GLY A 311 -3.70 14.90 -17.57
C GLY A 311 -3.61 16.22 -16.80
N ASP A 312 -2.70 16.36 -15.82
CA ASP A 312 -2.57 17.59 -15.03
C ASP A 312 -1.95 18.76 -15.82
N MET A 313 -1.25 18.49 -16.95
CA MET A 313 -0.78 19.57 -17.83
C MET A 313 -1.94 20.09 -18.69
N GLY A 314 -2.88 19.22 -19.07
CA GLY A 314 -4.06 19.55 -19.88
C GLY A 314 -3.71 20.00 -21.30
N PRO A 315 -4.68 20.43 -22.13
CA PRO A 315 -4.42 20.81 -23.51
C PRO A 315 -3.74 22.19 -23.63
N ARG A 316 -3.03 22.43 -24.74
CA ARG A 316 -2.45 23.73 -25.11
C ARG A 316 -2.92 24.19 -26.48
N MET A 317 -2.88 25.50 -26.71
CA MET A 317 -3.11 26.09 -28.03
C MET A 317 -1.76 26.22 -28.75
N VAL A 318 -1.69 25.74 -29.99
CA VAL A 318 -0.50 25.87 -30.84
C VAL A 318 -0.86 26.55 -32.15
N THR A 319 0.03 27.41 -32.65
CA THR A 319 -0.18 28.06 -33.95
C THR A 319 0.36 27.12 -35.05
N GLU A 320 -0.52 26.56 -35.87
CA GLU A 320 -0.15 25.61 -36.94
C GLU A 320 0.45 26.32 -38.15
N SER A 321 -0.13 27.45 -38.55
CA SER A 321 0.38 28.24 -39.66
C SER A 321 0.01 29.72 -39.53
N VAL A 322 0.94 30.57 -39.99
CA VAL A 322 0.74 32.01 -40.16
C VAL A 322 1.03 32.34 -41.61
N SER A 323 0.04 32.87 -42.33
CA SER A 323 0.24 33.35 -43.70
C SER A 323 0.43 34.86 -43.70
N TYR A 324 1.31 35.35 -44.58
CA TYR A 324 1.56 36.77 -44.78
C TYR A 324 1.26 37.13 -46.24
N SER A 325 0.56 38.24 -46.45
CA SER A 325 0.43 38.86 -47.78
C SER A 325 0.77 40.35 -47.65
N GLY A 326 1.69 40.85 -48.51
CA GLY A 326 2.06 42.27 -48.50
C GLY A 326 2.72 42.77 -47.19
N GLY A 327 3.35 41.89 -46.41
CA GLY A 327 3.94 42.24 -45.10
C GLY A 327 2.92 42.35 -43.96
N VAL A 328 1.63 42.10 -44.22
CA VAL A 328 0.58 42.03 -43.21
C VAL A 328 0.21 40.56 -43.00
N GLN A 329 0.10 40.14 -41.74
CA GLN A 329 -0.39 38.81 -41.36
C GLN A 329 -1.85 38.66 -41.81
N THR A 330 -2.12 37.67 -42.67
CA THR A 330 -3.44 37.47 -43.30
C THR A 330 -4.29 36.39 -42.69
N ASP A 331 -3.69 35.32 -42.16
CA ASP A 331 -4.42 34.20 -41.54
C ASP A 331 -3.55 33.54 -40.46
N ARG A 332 -4.11 33.29 -39.26
CA ARG A 332 -3.46 32.54 -38.15
C ARG A 332 -4.35 31.36 -37.81
N ARG A 333 -3.89 30.15 -38.15
CA ARG A 333 -4.56 28.91 -37.76
C ARG A 333 -4.00 28.41 -36.44
N VAL A 334 -4.87 28.27 -35.45
CA VAL A 334 -4.53 27.76 -34.12
C VAL A 334 -5.25 26.43 -33.92
N ALA A 335 -4.55 25.43 -33.40
CA ALA A 335 -5.10 24.13 -33.04
C ALA A 335 -4.95 23.85 -31.54
N VAL A 336 -5.81 22.98 -31.03
CA VAL A 336 -5.70 22.44 -29.67
C VAL A 336 -4.86 21.17 -29.74
N GLU A 337 -3.75 21.15 -29.02
CA GLU A 337 -2.90 19.97 -28.83
C GLU A 337 -3.16 19.39 -27.44
N GLU A 338 -3.57 18.13 -27.39
CA GLU A 338 -3.80 17.40 -26.13
C GLU A 338 -2.47 17.05 -25.43
N GLU A 339 -2.54 16.76 -24.13
CA GLU A 339 -1.39 16.29 -23.37
C GLU A 339 -0.88 14.97 -23.93
N ILE A 340 0.41 14.91 -24.28
CA ILE A 340 1.04 13.64 -24.70
C ILE A 340 1.14 12.74 -23.45
N PRO A 341 0.53 11.55 -23.43
CA PRO A 341 0.66 10.64 -22.30
C PRO A 341 2.08 10.06 -22.25
N LEU A 342 2.63 9.91 -21.05
CA LEU A 342 3.88 9.18 -20.86
C LEU A 342 3.74 7.76 -21.44
N PRO A 343 4.73 7.28 -22.23
CA PRO A 343 4.69 5.93 -22.74
C PRO A 343 4.65 4.93 -21.58
N PRO A 344 3.93 3.81 -21.71
CA PRO A 344 3.91 2.79 -20.68
C PRO A 344 5.35 2.30 -20.44
N GLN A 345 5.82 2.42 -19.21
CA GLN A 345 7.17 1.98 -18.86
C GLN A 345 7.36 0.51 -19.20
N ARG A 346 8.47 0.17 -19.89
CA ARG A 346 8.83 -1.22 -20.17
C ARG A 346 9.15 -1.91 -18.85
N ARG A 347 8.20 -2.70 -18.34
CA ARG A 347 8.47 -3.63 -17.24
C ARG A 347 9.37 -4.75 -17.79
N ALA A 348 10.54 -4.97 -17.19
CA ALA A 348 11.57 -5.89 -17.70
C ALA A 348 11.07 -7.31 -18.05
N ARG A 349 10.00 -7.77 -17.38
CA ARG A 349 9.38 -9.11 -17.56
C ARG A 349 7.95 -9.04 -18.07
N ALA A 350 7.54 -7.95 -18.73
CA ALA A 350 6.18 -7.78 -19.26
C ALA A 350 5.76 -8.91 -20.23
N ALA A 351 6.67 -9.34 -21.11
CA ALA A 351 6.40 -10.43 -22.06
C ALA A 351 6.14 -11.77 -21.35
N GLU A 352 6.88 -12.07 -20.27
CA GLU A 352 6.65 -13.26 -19.47
C GLU A 352 5.28 -13.23 -18.79
N VAL A 353 4.89 -12.08 -18.24
CA VAL A 353 3.55 -11.88 -17.65
C VAL A 353 2.45 -12.11 -18.68
N GLN A 354 2.61 -11.63 -19.91
CA GLN A 354 1.64 -11.85 -20.99
C GLN A 354 1.53 -13.33 -21.35
N THR A 355 2.66 -14.04 -21.50
CA THR A 355 2.67 -15.49 -21.77
C THR A 355 1.99 -16.28 -20.66
N ARG A 356 2.29 -15.96 -19.38
CA ARG A 356 1.64 -16.59 -18.22
C ARG A 356 0.15 -16.26 -18.17
N ALA A 357 -0.25 -15.03 -18.49
CA ALA A 357 -1.66 -14.66 -18.54
C ALA A 357 -2.43 -15.45 -19.60
N ALA A 358 -1.85 -15.63 -20.79
CA ALA A 358 -2.44 -16.46 -21.85
C ALA A 358 -2.54 -17.94 -21.42
N HIS A 359 -1.51 -18.47 -20.75
CA HIS A 359 -1.55 -19.82 -20.20
C HIS A 359 -2.66 -19.98 -19.14
N ARG A 360 -2.75 -19.05 -18.17
CA ARG A 360 -3.81 -19.01 -17.15
C ARG A 360 -5.20 -18.97 -17.77
N ALA A 361 -5.41 -18.14 -18.79
CA ALA A 361 -6.70 -18.05 -19.49
C ALA A 361 -7.08 -19.38 -20.14
N ARG A 362 -6.13 -20.04 -20.82
CA ARG A 362 -6.35 -21.36 -21.43
C ARG A 362 -6.68 -22.42 -20.38
N MET A 363 -5.91 -22.49 -19.30
CA MET A 363 -6.16 -23.45 -18.21
C MET A 363 -7.50 -23.18 -17.52
N ARG A 364 -7.87 -21.91 -17.33
CA ARG A 364 -9.18 -21.52 -16.79
C ARG A 364 -10.32 -22.02 -17.66
N GLN A 365 -10.22 -21.87 -18.98
CA GLN A 365 -11.23 -22.38 -19.91
C GLN A 365 -11.37 -23.91 -19.83
N GLN A 366 -10.26 -24.64 -19.75
CA GLN A 366 -10.27 -26.10 -19.59
C GLN A 366 -10.87 -26.54 -18.24
N LYS A 367 -10.46 -25.89 -17.14
CA LYS A 367 -11.02 -26.11 -15.80
C LYS A 367 -12.52 -25.84 -15.77
N LYS A 368 -12.97 -24.73 -16.37
CA LYS A 368 -14.38 -24.35 -16.47
C LYS A 368 -15.18 -25.40 -17.24
N ALA A 369 -14.68 -25.84 -18.40
CA ALA A 369 -15.34 -26.89 -19.18
C ALA A 369 -15.47 -28.22 -18.41
N ARG A 370 -14.47 -28.59 -17.62
CA ARG A 370 -14.55 -29.78 -16.74
C ARG A 370 -15.54 -29.58 -15.59
N ALA A 371 -15.53 -28.41 -14.96
CA ALA A 371 -16.46 -28.09 -13.88
C ALA A 371 -17.92 -28.01 -14.36
N ASP A 372 -18.16 -27.52 -15.58
CA ASP A 372 -19.50 -27.51 -16.16
C ASP A 372 -20.05 -28.92 -16.41
N ARG A 373 -19.20 -29.88 -16.82
CA ARG A 373 -19.61 -31.29 -16.90
C ARG A 373 -20.02 -31.85 -15.54
N LEU A 374 -19.26 -31.56 -14.49
CA LEU A 374 -19.59 -31.98 -13.12
C LEU A 374 -20.86 -31.29 -12.60
N LYS A 375 -21.07 -30.01 -12.92
CA LYS A 375 -22.32 -29.30 -12.63
C LYS A 375 -23.50 -29.97 -13.32
N GLU A 376 -23.32 -30.43 -14.57
CA GLU A 376 -24.37 -31.11 -15.33
C GLU A 376 -24.70 -32.48 -14.73
N GLU A 377 -23.69 -33.25 -14.34
CA GLU A 377 -23.87 -34.50 -13.57
C GLU A 377 -24.57 -34.24 -12.23
N GLY A 378 -24.17 -33.19 -11.50
CA GLY A 378 -24.82 -32.78 -10.26
C GLY A 378 -26.28 -32.37 -10.46
N ASN A 379 -26.59 -31.67 -11.56
CA ASN A 379 -27.95 -31.30 -11.93
C ASN A 379 -28.81 -32.53 -12.23
N MET A 380 -28.24 -33.59 -12.80
CA MET A 380 -28.94 -34.87 -12.99
C MET A 380 -29.20 -35.54 -11.65
N SER A 381 -28.18 -35.73 -10.81
CA SER A 381 -28.34 -36.31 -9.47
C SER A 381 -29.33 -35.53 -8.60
N PHE A 382 -29.38 -34.20 -8.73
CA PHE A 382 -30.33 -33.35 -8.01
C PHE A 382 -31.78 -33.59 -8.48
N ARG A 383 -32.01 -33.82 -9.78
CA ARG A 383 -33.34 -34.20 -10.30
C ARG A 383 -33.75 -35.60 -9.84
N ASP A 384 -32.77 -36.50 -9.73
CA ASP A 384 -32.96 -37.87 -9.24
C ASP A 384 -33.09 -37.95 -7.71
N GLN A 385 -33.15 -36.80 -7.02
CA GLN A 385 -33.24 -36.68 -5.56
C GLN A 385 -32.06 -37.29 -4.80
N ASN A 386 -30.94 -37.57 -5.49
CA ASN A 386 -29.69 -37.99 -4.86
C ASN A 386 -28.89 -36.76 -4.44
N TRP A 387 -29.31 -36.15 -3.32
CA TRP A 387 -28.78 -34.88 -2.83
C TRP A 387 -27.29 -34.95 -2.47
N LEU A 388 -26.85 -36.05 -1.86
CA LEU A 388 -25.45 -36.25 -1.47
C LEU A 388 -24.54 -36.28 -2.70
N GLN A 389 -24.91 -37.07 -3.71
CA GLN A 389 -24.13 -37.12 -4.95
C GLN A 389 -24.15 -35.78 -5.68
N ALA A 390 -25.28 -35.07 -5.69
CA ALA A 390 -25.36 -33.73 -6.27
C ALA A 390 -24.41 -32.74 -5.56
N ALA A 391 -24.39 -32.73 -4.22
CA ALA A 391 -23.51 -31.90 -3.42
C ALA A 391 -22.03 -32.19 -3.73
N GLU A 392 -21.62 -33.46 -3.76
CA GLU A 392 -20.25 -33.85 -4.10
C GLU A 392 -19.83 -33.41 -5.50
N LYS A 393 -20.72 -33.51 -6.49
CA LYS A 393 -20.45 -33.06 -7.87
C LYS A 393 -20.32 -31.54 -7.96
N TYR A 394 -21.17 -30.78 -7.27
CA TYR A 394 -21.05 -29.32 -7.23
C TYR A 394 -19.80 -28.85 -6.46
N LYS A 395 -19.48 -29.50 -5.33
CA LYS A 395 -18.24 -29.27 -4.58
C LYS A 395 -17.03 -29.52 -5.48
N ALA A 396 -16.98 -30.66 -6.17
CA ALA A 396 -15.90 -30.96 -7.11
C ALA A 396 -15.77 -29.91 -8.23
N ALA A 397 -16.89 -29.40 -8.76
CA ALA A 397 -16.88 -28.33 -9.76
C ALA A 397 -16.28 -27.02 -9.22
N ALA A 398 -16.70 -26.62 -8.01
CA ALA A 398 -16.17 -25.44 -7.31
C ALA A 398 -14.68 -25.60 -6.97
N LEU A 399 -14.23 -26.75 -6.47
CA LEU A 399 -12.81 -27.01 -6.16
C LEU A 399 -11.90 -26.93 -7.40
N ILE A 400 -12.41 -27.22 -8.60
CA ILE A 400 -11.62 -27.15 -9.85
C ILE A 400 -11.42 -25.72 -10.34
N THR A 401 -12.48 -24.91 -10.27
CA THR A 401 -12.52 -23.56 -10.86
C THR A 401 -12.16 -22.46 -9.88
N GLY A 402 -12.14 -22.78 -8.59
CA GLY A 402 -12.25 -21.80 -7.51
C GLY A 402 -13.74 -21.56 -7.17
N PRO A 403 -14.01 -20.80 -6.10
CA PRO A 403 -15.35 -20.59 -5.53
C PRO A 403 -16.32 -19.82 -6.45
N ASP A 404 -16.67 -20.39 -7.61
CA ASP A 404 -17.56 -19.78 -8.59
C ASP A 404 -19.00 -19.72 -8.04
N PRO A 405 -19.66 -18.54 -8.09
CA PRO A 405 -20.99 -18.35 -7.52
C PRO A 405 -22.04 -19.32 -8.06
N LEU A 406 -21.92 -19.73 -9.32
CA LEU A 406 -22.88 -20.64 -9.95
C LEU A 406 -22.84 -22.02 -9.28
N TYR A 407 -21.64 -22.58 -9.11
CA TYR A 407 -21.46 -23.90 -8.52
C TYR A 407 -21.76 -23.89 -7.03
N LEU A 408 -21.28 -22.87 -6.31
CA LEU A 408 -21.53 -22.71 -4.87
C LEU A 408 -23.01 -22.49 -4.54
N SER A 409 -23.73 -21.72 -5.35
CA SER A 409 -25.17 -21.53 -5.15
C SER A 409 -25.90 -22.87 -5.32
N ASN A 410 -25.56 -23.67 -6.34
CA ASN A 410 -26.15 -25.00 -6.53
C ASN A 410 -25.76 -25.99 -5.43
N LEU A 411 -24.51 -25.94 -4.96
CA LEU A 411 -24.05 -26.69 -3.79
C LEU A 411 -24.90 -26.37 -2.56
N ALA A 412 -25.10 -25.09 -2.25
CA ALA A 412 -25.96 -24.67 -1.14
C ALA A 412 -27.39 -25.24 -1.26
N ALA A 413 -27.93 -25.34 -2.48
CA ALA A 413 -29.25 -25.96 -2.69
C ALA A 413 -29.28 -27.45 -2.32
N ALA A 414 -28.23 -28.21 -2.65
CA ALA A 414 -28.12 -29.62 -2.30
C ALA A 414 -27.90 -29.81 -0.79
N LEU A 415 -27.06 -28.97 -0.18
CA LEU A 415 -26.80 -28.99 1.26
C LEU A 415 -28.05 -28.67 2.08
N LEU A 416 -28.89 -27.74 1.63
CA LEU A 416 -30.21 -27.49 2.23
C LEU A 416 -31.12 -28.72 2.21
N LYS A 417 -31.04 -29.56 1.17
CA LYS A 417 -31.82 -30.81 1.10
C LYS A 417 -31.27 -31.90 2.02
N LEU A 418 -29.98 -31.87 2.31
CA LEU A 418 -29.31 -32.73 3.29
C LEU A 418 -29.42 -32.18 4.72
N LYS A 419 -30.05 -31.01 4.91
CA LYS A 419 -30.15 -30.32 6.20
C LYS A 419 -28.79 -29.97 6.83
N LEU A 420 -27.76 -29.84 5.99
CA LEU A 420 -26.42 -29.39 6.40
C LEU A 420 -26.39 -27.86 6.38
N TRP A 421 -27.02 -27.25 7.39
CA TRP A 421 -27.32 -25.81 7.40
C TRP A 421 -26.07 -24.93 7.43
N GLU A 422 -25.07 -25.26 8.24
CA GLU A 422 -23.82 -24.49 8.33
C GLU A 422 -23.04 -24.52 7.01
N ALA A 423 -22.94 -25.70 6.39
CA ALA A 423 -22.30 -25.88 5.10
C ALA A 423 -23.03 -25.10 3.99
N ALA A 424 -24.37 -25.06 4.05
CA ALA A 424 -25.19 -24.30 3.12
C ALA A 424 -25.02 -22.78 3.29
N ASP A 425 -24.99 -22.27 4.53
CA ASP A 425 -24.70 -20.86 4.85
C ASP A 425 -23.30 -20.46 4.38
N SER A 426 -22.30 -21.30 4.63
CA SER A 426 -20.92 -21.14 4.19
C SER A 426 -20.81 -21.08 2.65
N ALA A 427 -21.38 -22.05 1.92
CA ALA A 427 -21.37 -22.07 0.46
C ALA A 427 -22.08 -20.86 -0.15
N ALA A 428 -23.26 -20.50 0.37
CA ALA A 428 -24.03 -19.37 -0.11
C ALA A 428 -23.36 -18.02 0.20
N SER A 429 -22.74 -17.89 1.38
CA SER A 429 -21.94 -16.71 1.76
C SER A 429 -20.74 -16.54 0.83
N CYS A 430 -20.02 -17.63 0.53
CA CYS A 430 -18.89 -17.59 -0.40
C CYS A 430 -19.33 -17.19 -1.82
N ALA A 431 -20.50 -17.65 -2.29
CA ALA A 431 -21.08 -17.21 -3.56
C ALA A 431 -21.38 -15.69 -3.56
N LEU A 432 -21.94 -15.17 -2.46
CA LEU A 432 -22.32 -13.76 -2.31
C LEU A 432 -21.12 -12.82 -2.13
N LEU A 433 -19.97 -13.31 -1.68
CA LEU A 433 -18.71 -12.53 -1.65
C LEU A 433 -18.27 -12.10 -3.06
N GLN A 434 -18.55 -12.93 -4.06
CA GLN A 434 -18.20 -12.68 -5.46
C GLN A 434 -19.36 -12.10 -6.28
N ASP A 435 -20.58 -12.61 -6.09
CA ASP A 435 -21.79 -12.14 -6.74
C ASP A 435 -22.85 -11.73 -5.70
N PRO A 436 -22.76 -10.51 -5.16
CA PRO A 436 -23.65 -10.02 -4.11
C PRO A 436 -25.10 -9.86 -4.57
N GLY A 437 -25.33 -9.80 -5.88
CA GLY A 437 -26.65 -9.68 -6.50
C GLY A 437 -27.35 -11.02 -6.73
N ASN A 438 -26.74 -12.14 -6.31
CA ASN A 438 -27.25 -13.47 -6.58
C ASN A 438 -28.51 -13.78 -5.75
N VAL A 439 -29.69 -13.51 -6.34
CA VAL A 439 -31.02 -13.76 -5.75
C VAL A 439 -31.16 -15.19 -5.20
N LYS A 440 -30.62 -16.20 -5.91
CA LYS A 440 -30.70 -17.60 -5.48
C LYS A 440 -29.83 -17.86 -4.24
N ALA A 441 -28.62 -17.32 -4.21
CA ALA A 441 -27.73 -17.48 -3.05
C ALA A 441 -28.28 -16.75 -1.82
N LEU A 442 -28.84 -15.54 -1.98
CA LEU A 442 -29.52 -14.81 -0.89
C LEU A 442 -30.66 -15.65 -0.30
N TYR A 443 -31.52 -16.22 -1.15
CA TYR A 443 -32.62 -17.07 -0.68
C TYR A 443 -32.11 -18.31 0.07
N ARG A 444 -31.13 -19.01 -0.51
CA ARG A 444 -30.56 -20.24 0.06
C ARG A 444 -29.89 -19.97 1.41
N ARG A 445 -29.17 -18.86 1.52
CA ARG A 445 -28.54 -18.42 2.77
C ARG A 445 -29.57 -18.07 3.84
N ALA A 446 -30.62 -17.35 3.48
CA ALA A 446 -31.70 -17.01 4.41
C ALA A 446 -32.39 -18.25 4.99
N VAL A 447 -32.67 -19.25 4.13
CA VAL A 447 -33.27 -20.51 4.58
C VAL A 447 -32.32 -21.25 5.53
N ALA A 448 -31.03 -21.38 5.21
CA ALA A 448 -30.05 -22.00 6.09
C ALA A 448 -29.97 -21.29 7.47
N ARG A 449 -29.91 -19.95 7.46
CA ARG A 449 -29.84 -19.14 8.68
C ARG A 449 -31.09 -19.22 9.53
N LYS A 450 -32.27 -19.31 8.90
CA LYS A 450 -33.52 -19.55 9.61
C LYS A 450 -33.48 -20.87 10.39
N GLU A 451 -33.03 -21.96 9.77
CA GLU A 451 -32.91 -23.26 10.45
C GLU A 451 -31.83 -23.24 11.56
N LEU A 452 -30.82 -22.38 11.43
CA LEU A 452 -29.82 -22.11 12.48
C LEU A 452 -30.30 -21.11 13.55
N SER A 453 -31.59 -20.77 13.59
CA SER A 453 -32.17 -19.77 14.52
C SER A 453 -31.55 -18.36 14.44
N ARG A 454 -30.87 -18.04 13.33
CA ARG A 454 -30.31 -16.71 13.01
C ARG A 454 -31.33 -15.88 12.23
N PHE A 455 -32.50 -15.67 12.83
CA PHE A 455 -33.67 -15.04 12.20
C PHE A 455 -33.42 -13.59 11.75
N LYS A 456 -32.65 -12.80 12.51
CA LYS A 456 -32.26 -11.44 12.12
C LYS A 456 -31.51 -11.44 10.78
N ALA A 457 -30.45 -12.24 10.67
CA ALA A 457 -29.64 -12.34 9.46
C ALA A 457 -30.42 -12.94 8.27
N ALA A 458 -31.33 -13.89 8.53
CA ALA A 458 -32.23 -14.43 7.52
C ALA A 458 -33.22 -13.37 6.98
N GLU A 459 -33.77 -12.52 7.87
CA GLU A 459 -34.66 -11.43 7.49
C GLU A 459 -33.97 -10.43 6.56
N GLU A 460 -32.73 -10.04 6.88
CA GLU A 460 -31.93 -9.11 6.08
C GLU A 460 -31.65 -9.64 4.67
N ASP A 461 -31.29 -10.93 4.55
CA ASP A 461 -31.07 -11.58 3.25
C ASP A 461 -32.34 -11.58 2.38
N LEU A 462 -33.50 -11.87 2.98
CA LEU A 462 -34.78 -11.89 2.29
C LEU A 462 -35.25 -10.49 1.89
N MET A 463 -35.07 -9.50 2.78
CA MET A 463 -35.35 -8.10 2.46
C MET A 463 -34.47 -7.62 1.30
N ARG A 464 -33.19 -7.96 1.32
CA ARG A 464 -32.26 -7.63 0.24
C ARG A 464 -32.64 -8.30 -1.07
N LEU A 465 -33.01 -9.58 -1.02
CA LEU A 465 -33.52 -10.30 -2.18
C LEU A 465 -34.72 -9.56 -2.78
N LEU A 466 -35.68 -9.15 -1.96
CA LEU A 466 -36.89 -8.45 -2.41
C LEU A 466 -36.63 -7.04 -2.95
N LEU A 467 -35.52 -6.40 -2.57
CA LEU A 467 -35.08 -5.16 -3.22
C LEU A 467 -34.61 -5.39 -4.66
N LEU A 468 -33.93 -6.52 -4.91
CA LEU A 468 -33.44 -6.92 -6.23
C LEU A 468 -34.54 -7.51 -7.12
N ASP A 469 -35.38 -8.38 -6.56
CA ASP A 469 -36.51 -9.02 -7.22
C ASP A 469 -37.77 -8.88 -6.36
N ARG A 470 -38.48 -7.77 -6.57
CA ARG A 470 -39.73 -7.46 -5.85
C ARG A 470 -40.83 -8.49 -6.11
N SER A 471 -40.78 -9.24 -7.21
CA SER A 471 -41.85 -10.16 -7.62
C SER A 471 -41.73 -11.56 -7.00
N ASN A 472 -40.66 -11.81 -6.25
CA ASN A 472 -40.36 -13.13 -5.70
C ASN A 472 -41.33 -13.52 -4.57
N LEU A 473 -42.35 -14.31 -4.90
CA LEU A 473 -43.38 -14.76 -3.95
C LEU A 473 -42.81 -15.67 -2.86
N SER A 474 -41.85 -16.54 -3.21
CA SER A 474 -41.20 -17.42 -2.24
C SER A 474 -40.45 -16.64 -1.18
N ALA A 475 -39.69 -15.61 -1.56
CA ALA A 475 -38.98 -14.76 -0.61
C ALA A 475 -39.92 -13.95 0.29
N ARG A 476 -41.07 -13.48 -0.21
CA ARG A 476 -42.09 -12.81 0.62
C ARG A 476 -42.68 -13.76 1.65
N SER A 477 -43.08 -14.95 1.21
CA SER A 477 -43.65 -15.97 2.11
C SER A 477 -42.66 -16.38 3.19
N GLU A 478 -41.40 -16.59 2.82
CA GLU A 478 -40.34 -16.97 3.78
C GLU A 478 -40.06 -15.81 4.76
N LEU A 479 -40.09 -14.56 4.29
CA LEU A 479 -39.89 -13.38 5.15
C LEU A 479 -40.96 -13.28 6.23
N ASP A 480 -42.22 -13.57 5.90
CA ASP A 480 -43.32 -13.57 6.88
C ASP A 480 -43.17 -14.71 7.90
N VAL A 481 -42.62 -15.86 7.50
CA VAL A 481 -42.28 -16.97 8.41
C VAL A 481 -41.15 -16.55 9.36
N VAL A 482 -40.05 -16.06 8.82
CA VAL A 482 -38.87 -15.61 9.60
C VAL A 482 -39.25 -14.54 10.61
N ARG A 483 -40.08 -13.56 10.22
CA ARG A 483 -40.56 -12.51 11.14
C ARG A 483 -41.39 -13.07 12.30
N ARG A 484 -42.25 -14.05 12.04
CA ARG A 484 -43.02 -14.71 13.11
C ARG A 484 -42.12 -15.48 14.06
N MET A 485 -41.17 -16.26 13.52
CA MET A 485 -40.19 -17.00 14.32
C MET A 485 -39.33 -16.06 15.15
N LYS A 486 -38.81 -14.97 14.57
CA LYS A 486 -38.04 -13.93 15.26
C LYS A 486 -38.75 -13.33 16.49
N HIS A 487 -40.08 -13.25 16.46
CA HIS A 487 -40.88 -12.76 17.59
C HIS A 487 -41.24 -13.84 18.62
N THR A 488 -41.24 -15.11 18.22
CA THR A 488 -41.74 -16.23 19.04
C THR A 488 -40.60 -17.04 19.65
N GLU A 489 -39.49 -17.16 18.93
CA GLU A 489 -38.34 -17.98 19.24
C GLU A 489 -37.11 -17.12 19.58
N ARG A 490 -36.16 -17.70 20.32
CA ARG A 490 -34.93 -17.01 20.67
C ARG A 490 -34.03 -16.90 19.44
N ASN A 491 -33.75 -15.67 19.01
CA ASN A 491 -32.73 -15.42 17.99
C ASN A 491 -31.33 -15.75 18.54
N PHE A 492 -30.55 -16.52 17.77
CA PHE A 492 -29.14 -16.70 18.03
C PHE A 492 -28.34 -15.56 17.39
N ASP A 493 -27.59 -14.81 18.19
CA ASP A 493 -26.74 -13.72 17.72
C ASP A 493 -25.34 -14.29 17.42
N TRP A 494 -25.03 -14.50 16.15
CA TRP A 494 -23.75 -15.05 15.70
C TRP A 494 -22.69 -13.93 15.54
N PRO A 495 -21.42 -14.14 15.95
CA PRO A 495 -20.35 -13.16 15.75
C PRO A 495 -20.19 -12.78 14.26
N GLY A 496 -20.30 -11.48 13.96
CA GLY A 496 -20.23 -10.95 12.59
C GLY A 496 -21.58 -10.78 11.89
N ASP A 497 -22.71 -11.12 12.52
CA ASP A 497 -24.04 -10.82 11.96
C ASP A 497 -24.36 -9.34 11.93
N GLU A 498 -23.72 -8.54 12.79
CA GLU A 498 -23.86 -7.07 12.81
C GLU A 498 -23.36 -6.42 11.50
N ASP A 499 -22.34 -7.01 10.88
CA ASP A 499 -21.73 -6.54 9.63
C ASP A 499 -22.57 -6.90 8.39
N LEU A 500 -23.60 -7.75 8.51
CA LEU A 500 -24.44 -8.20 7.39
C LEU A 500 -25.49 -7.17 6.96
N SER A 501 -25.88 -6.28 7.87
CA SER A 501 -26.77 -5.15 7.58
C SER A 501 -26.15 -4.17 6.55
N ASP A 502 -24.83 -4.25 6.36
CA ASP A 502 -24.01 -3.27 5.66
C ASP A 502 -23.90 -3.48 4.13
N VAL A 503 -24.50 -4.54 3.57
CA VAL A 503 -24.42 -4.78 2.11
C VAL A 503 -25.39 -3.93 1.28
N LEU A 504 -26.34 -3.25 1.95
CA LEU A 504 -27.19 -2.20 1.40
C LEU A 504 -26.84 -0.81 1.97
N SER A 505 -25.87 -0.76 2.88
CA SER A 505 -25.32 0.48 3.39
C SER A 505 -24.56 1.21 2.29
N PRO A 506 -24.53 2.55 2.29
CA PRO A 506 -23.57 3.33 1.51
C PRO A 506 -22.10 2.91 1.75
N LEU A 507 -21.85 2.12 2.80
CA LEU A 507 -20.56 1.56 3.22
C LEU A 507 -20.22 0.19 2.60
N TYR A 508 -21.03 -0.34 1.68
CA TYR A 508 -20.72 -1.60 0.99
C TYR A 508 -19.40 -1.52 0.19
N ASP A 509 -18.45 -2.41 0.52
CA ASP A 509 -17.09 -2.44 -0.07
C ASP A 509 -17.03 -2.92 -1.52
N GLY A 510 -18.13 -3.41 -2.10
CA GLY A 510 -18.08 -4.10 -3.39
C GLY A 510 -17.61 -5.57 -3.27
N PRO A 511 -17.61 -6.31 -4.40
CA PRO A 511 -17.20 -7.71 -4.42
C PRO A 511 -15.72 -7.84 -4.08
N ILE A 512 -15.38 -8.86 -3.27
CA ILE A 512 -13.99 -9.16 -2.94
C ILE A 512 -13.49 -10.19 -3.95
N ALA A 513 -12.52 -9.79 -4.77
CA ALA A 513 -11.83 -10.73 -5.64
C ALA A 513 -11.06 -11.74 -4.80
N LEU A 514 -11.51 -13.00 -4.80
CA LEU A 514 -10.78 -14.10 -4.18
C LEU A 514 -9.51 -14.41 -4.99
N GLU A 515 -8.42 -14.71 -4.29
CA GLU A 515 -7.16 -15.03 -4.93
C GLU A 515 -7.33 -16.26 -5.82
N GLU A 516 -7.07 -16.10 -7.12
CA GLU A 516 -7.02 -17.22 -8.04
C GLU A 516 -5.79 -18.08 -7.75
N GLU A 517 -5.97 -19.40 -7.78
CA GLU A 517 -4.84 -20.33 -7.69
C GLU A 517 -3.86 -20.11 -8.82
N SER A 518 -2.58 -20.19 -8.47
CA SER A 518 -1.52 -20.02 -9.44
C SER A 518 -1.40 -21.22 -10.39
N ASP A 519 -0.89 -20.94 -11.57
CA ASP A 519 -0.54 -21.89 -12.61
C ASP A 519 0.89 -22.43 -12.50
N SER A 520 1.69 -21.99 -11.52
CA SER A 520 3.03 -22.54 -11.34
C SER A 520 2.94 -23.97 -10.83
N GLU A 521 3.70 -24.90 -11.43
CA GLU A 521 3.66 -26.31 -11.02
C GLU A 521 3.98 -26.49 -9.53
N ASP A 522 4.80 -25.61 -8.99
CA ASP A 522 5.24 -25.60 -7.60
C ASP A 522 4.39 -24.72 -6.68
N TYR A 523 3.25 -24.18 -7.12
CA TYR A 523 2.48 -23.27 -6.27
C TYR A 523 1.91 -23.96 -5.03
N GLN A 524 1.63 -25.27 -5.08
CA GLN A 524 1.17 -26.05 -3.92
C GLN A 524 2.34 -26.62 -3.11
N HIS A 525 3.57 -26.31 -3.49
CA HIS A 525 4.75 -26.87 -2.84
C HIS A 525 4.90 -26.31 -1.43
N ALA A 526 4.45 -27.09 -0.44
CA ALA A 526 4.44 -26.72 0.96
C ALA A 526 5.83 -26.78 1.61
N GLY A 527 6.76 -27.57 1.04
CA GLY A 527 8.10 -27.78 1.58
C GLY A 527 8.08 -28.16 3.08
N ASN A 528 9.04 -27.63 3.83
CA ASN A 528 9.11 -27.72 5.29
C ASN A 528 8.27 -26.66 6.03
N GLY A 529 7.39 -25.94 5.32
CA GLY A 529 6.59 -24.86 5.86
C GLY A 529 7.27 -23.48 5.92
N THR A 530 8.60 -23.39 5.74
CA THR A 530 9.30 -22.10 5.67
C THR A 530 9.32 -21.57 4.23
N PRO A 531 8.89 -20.32 3.96
CA PRO A 531 8.90 -19.75 2.62
C PRO A 531 10.31 -19.66 2.01
N CYS A 532 10.41 -19.92 0.71
CA CYS A 532 11.66 -19.91 -0.04
C CYS A 532 12.02 -18.49 -0.48
N LYS A 533 13.07 -17.90 0.13
CA LYS A 533 13.56 -16.56 -0.25
C LYS A 533 13.99 -16.50 -1.71
N SER A 534 14.76 -17.48 -2.18
CA SER A 534 15.23 -17.52 -3.58
C SER A 534 14.06 -17.53 -4.56
N TYR A 535 13.00 -18.29 -4.26
CA TYR A 535 11.78 -18.32 -5.08
C TYR A 535 11.13 -16.93 -5.20
N ASN A 536 10.99 -16.23 -4.07
CA ASN A 536 10.31 -14.94 -4.01
C ASN A 536 11.14 -13.78 -4.59
N HIS A 537 12.46 -13.88 -4.67
CA HIS A 537 13.33 -12.77 -5.12
C HIS A 537 14.00 -13.01 -6.48
N HIS A 538 14.62 -14.17 -6.67
CA HIS A 538 15.52 -14.44 -7.81
C HIS A 538 15.11 -15.67 -8.65
N GLY A 539 14.00 -16.33 -8.30
CA GLY A 539 13.61 -17.63 -8.83
C GLY A 539 14.35 -18.80 -8.16
N CYS A 540 13.63 -19.89 -7.90
CA CYS A 540 14.22 -21.10 -7.32
C CYS A 540 14.54 -22.12 -8.42
N SER A 541 15.78 -22.60 -8.47
CA SER A 541 16.22 -23.63 -9.42
C SER A 541 15.74 -25.05 -9.08
N LYS A 542 15.22 -25.27 -7.87
CA LYS A 542 14.84 -26.62 -7.38
C LYS A 542 13.38 -27.00 -7.64
N GLY A 543 12.54 -26.05 -8.07
CA GLY A 543 11.10 -26.28 -8.29
C GLY A 543 10.44 -27.02 -7.12
N LYS A 544 9.67 -28.08 -7.43
CA LYS A 544 9.04 -28.97 -6.43
C LYS A 544 10.00 -29.74 -5.53
N GLY A 545 11.27 -29.90 -5.93
CA GLY A 545 12.31 -30.52 -5.11
C GLY A 545 12.93 -29.57 -4.08
N CYS A 546 12.44 -28.33 -3.98
CA CYS A 546 12.91 -27.38 -2.98
C CYS A 546 12.57 -27.87 -1.56
N ARG A 547 13.47 -27.70 -0.59
CA ARG A 547 13.12 -27.98 0.83
C ARG A 547 12.12 -26.96 1.38
N PHE A 548 12.11 -25.75 0.81
CA PHE A 548 11.33 -24.62 1.30
C PHE A 548 10.02 -24.46 0.52
N ARG A 549 9.03 -23.84 1.17
CA ARG A 549 7.70 -23.58 0.63
C ARG A 549 7.74 -22.58 -0.52
N HIS A 550 7.06 -22.89 -1.62
CA HIS A 550 6.77 -21.93 -2.70
C HIS A 550 5.31 -21.46 -2.66
N ALA A 551 4.44 -22.21 -1.98
CA ALA A 551 3.05 -21.84 -1.76
C ALA A 551 2.90 -20.51 -1.02
N PRO A 552 1.92 -19.66 -1.44
CA PRO A 552 1.59 -18.46 -0.69
C PRO A 552 1.06 -18.85 0.69
N ASP A 553 1.17 -17.91 1.62
CA ASP A 553 0.67 -18.05 2.97
C ASP A 553 -0.15 -16.81 3.36
N TRP A 554 -0.52 -16.72 4.63
CA TRP A 554 -1.28 -15.61 5.18
C TRP A 554 -0.47 -14.31 5.32
N LYS A 555 0.87 -14.34 5.14
CA LYS A 555 1.75 -13.16 5.19
C LYS A 555 2.07 -12.60 3.81
N SER A 556 1.57 -13.25 2.76
CA SER A 556 1.95 -12.93 1.39
C SER A 556 0.78 -12.95 0.41
N VAL A 557 0.96 -12.17 -0.65
CA VAL A 557 0.06 -12.10 -1.81
C VAL A 557 0.85 -12.50 -3.04
N ARG A 558 0.23 -13.24 -3.96
CA ARG A 558 0.93 -13.70 -5.16
C ARG A 558 0.87 -12.66 -6.29
N ASP A 559 2.01 -12.40 -6.92
CA ASP A 559 2.10 -11.55 -8.11
C ASP A 559 1.85 -12.33 -9.42
N ASN A 560 1.78 -11.62 -10.55
CA ASN A 560 1.57 -12.22 -11.86
C ASN A 560 2.76 -13.04 -12.38
N LEU A 561 3.93 -12.96 -11.74
CA LEU A 561 5.09 -13.79 -12.01
C LEU A 561 5.11 -15.07 -11.15
N GLY A 562 4.24 -15.16 -10.13
CA GLY A 562 4.17 -16.28 -9.20
C GLY A 562 5.03 -16.10 -7.94
N ARG A 563 5.60 -14.92 -7.69
CA ARG A 563 6.32 -14.61 -6.45
C ARG A 563 5.35 -14.28 -5.33
N ASN A 564 5.73 -14.58 -4.10
CA ASN A 564 4.96 -14.19 -2.92
C ASN A 564 5.48 -12.83 -2.40
N VAL A 565 4.65 -11.80 -2.54
CA VAL A 565 4.88 -10.41 -2.12
C VAL A 565 4.47 -10.22 -0.66
N CYS A 566 5.29 -9.50 0.12
CA CYS A 566 5.05 -9.30 1.54
C CYS A 566 3.83 -8.39 1.80
N ILE A 567 2.87 -8.86 2.60
CA ILE A 567 1.70 -8.03 2.95
C ILE A 567 2.11 -6.86 3.85
N TYR A 568 2.95 -7.08 4.85
CA TYR A 568 3.40 -5.98 5.73
C TYR A 568 4.15 -4.90 4.97
N TRP A 569 4.86 -5.25 3.89
CA TRP A 569 5.51 -4.25 3.05
C TRP A 569 4.49 -3.45 2.24
N LEU A 570 3.47 -4.11 1.68
CA LEU A 570 2.36 -3.43 1.03
C LEU A 570 1.64 -2.45 1.95
N LEU A 571 1.62 -2.73 3.26
CA LEU A 571 1.02 -1.87 4.29
C LEU A 571 2.01 -0.88 4.92
N GLY A 572 3.28 -0.85 4.50
CA GLY A 572 4.30 0.03 5.06
C GLY A 572 4.80 -0.35 6.46
N THR A 573 4.47 -1.54 6.98
CA THR A 573 4.77 -2.00 8.34
C THR A 573 5.79 -3.15 8.40
N CYS A 574 6.41 -3.52 7.29
CA CYS A 574 7.38 -4.62 7.27
C CYS A 574 8.59 -4.35 8.17
N ARG A 575 8.82 -5.23 9.16
CA ARG A 575 9.98 -5.17 10.06
C ARG A 575 11.31 -5.53 9.40
N TYR A 576 11.27 -6.12 8.21
CA TYR A 576 12.45 -6.56 7.46
C TYR A 576 12.61 -5.67 6.23
N GLY A 577 13.83 -5.20 5.93
CA GLY A 577 14.10 -4.51 4.66
C GLY A 577 14.16 -5.50 3.48
N ASP A 578 14.18 -4.99 2.25
CA ASP A 578 14.13 -5.77 1.00
C ASP A 578 15.14 -6.93 0.97
N GLU A 579 16.37 -6.68 1.43
CA GLU A 579 17.44 -7.68 1.44
C GLU A 579 17.24 -8.79 2.48
N ARG A 580 16.39 -8.59 3.49
CA ARG A 580 16.20 -9.53 4.60
C ARG A 580 14.83 -10.20 4.60
N CYS A 581 13.82 -9.58 3.97
CA CYS A 581 12.51 -10.16 3.89
C CYS A 581 12.54 -11.44 3.04
N ILE A 582 11.84 -12.48 3.50
CA ILE A 582 11.73 -13.75 2.76
C ILE A 582 10.79 -13.59 1.56
N TYR A 583 9.84 -12.65 1.64
CA TYR A 583 8.90 -12.33 0.58
C TYR A 583 9.40 -11.16 -0.28
N ALA A 584 8.86 -11.03 -1.48
CA ALA A 584 9.20 -9.96 -2.40
C ALA A 584 8.66 -8.61 -1.90
N HIS A 585 9.45 -7.56 -2.10
CA HIS A 585 9.09 -6.16 -1.87
C HIS A 585 8.98 -5.46 -3.23
N ASP A 586 8.05 -5.92 -4.06
CA ASP A 586 7.87 -5.44 -5.43
C ASP A 586 6.39 -5.57 -5.84
N ASP A 587 5.76 -4.44 -6.15
CA ASP A 587 4.36 -4.33 -6.55
C ASP A 587 4.19 -4.25 -8.08
N THR A 588 5.31 -4.18 -8.83
CA THR A 588 5.34 -3.98 -10.28
C THR A 588 4.47 -4.97 -11.03
N TYR A 589 4.34 -6.20 -10.51
CA TYR A 589 3.60 -7.28 -11.15
C TYR A 589 2.40 -7.77 -10.33
N LEU A 590 1.99 -7.06 -9.28
CA LEU A 590 0.76 -7.41 -8.56
C LEU A 590 -0.46 -7.39 -9.49
N PRO A 591 -1.46 -8.27 -9.26
CA PRO A 591 -2.74 -8.20 -9.94
C PRO A 591 -3.37 -6.81 -9.83
N LYS A 592 -4.03 -6.38 -10.91
CA LYS A 592 -4.72 -5.07 -10.99
C LYS A 592 -5.89 -4.96 -10.00
N ALA A 593 -6.43 -6.09 -9.56
CA ALA A 593 -7.52 -6.18 -8.62
C ALA A 593 -7.17 -7.20 -7.52
N GLY A 594 -7.48 -6.86 -6.28
CA GLY A 594 -7.30 -7.70 -5.11
C GLY A 594 -7.86 -7.00 -3.87
N TRP A 595 -7.76 -7.64 -2.70
CA TRP A 595 -8.20 -7.02 -1.45
C TRP A 595 -7.41 -5.74 -1.13
N TRP A 596 -6.13 -5.66 -1.55
CA TRP A 596 -5.26 -4.49 -1.38
C TRP A 596 -5.62 -3.29 -2.27
N THR A 597 -6.44 -3.47 -3.31
CA THR A 597 -6.90 -2.36 -4.17
C THR A 597 -8.20 -1.72 -3.68
N ASN A 598 -8.85 -2.32 -2.67
CA ASN A 598 -10.08 -1.80 -2.10
C ASN A 598 -9.77 -0.83 -0.94
N THR A 599 -9.41 0.41 -1.30
CA THR A 599 -9.02 1.44 -0.32
C THR A 599 -10.13 1.75 0.67
N ARG A 600 -11.39 1.78 0.24
CA ARG A 600 -12.55 2.00 1.11
C ARG A 600 -12.66 0.94 2.21
N ARG A 601 -12.52 -0.34 1.85
CA ARG A 601 -12.51 -1.45 2.82
C ARG A 601 -11.36 -1.31 3.81
N LEU A 602 -10.16 -1.03 3.31
CA LEU A 602 -8.98 -0.87 4.14
C LEU A 602 -9.14 0.29 5.13
N ASP A 603 -9.68 1.42 4.68
CA ASP A 603 -9.90 2.59 5.51
C ASP A 603 -11.00 2.34 6.55
N ARG A 604 -12.10 1.65 6.19
CA ARG A 604 -13.12 1.24 7.17
C ARG A 604 -12.54 0.30 8.22
N LEU A 605 -11.80 -0.73 7.83
CA LEU A 605 -11.18 -1.66 8.78
C LEU A 605 -10.18 -0.93 9.71
N ARG A 606 -9.42 0.03 9.18
CA ARG A 606 -8.55 0.91 9.97
C ARG A 606 -9.33 1.77 10.96
N GLN A 607 -10.46 2.33 10.53
CA GLN A 607 -11.32 3.12 11.40
C GLN A 607 -11.95 2.25 12.51
N GLN A 608 -12.56 1.12 12.16
CA GLN A 608 -13.15 0.17 13.12
C GLN A 608 -12.12 -0.30 14.15
N PHE A 609 -10.89 -0.59 13.74
CA PHE A 609 -9.81 -0.93 14.66
C PHE A 609 -9.45 0.24 15.57
N SER A 610 -9.33 1.46 15.01
CA SER A 610 -9.02 2.66 15.80
C SER A 610 -10.12 2.95 16.83
N ASP A 611 -11.38 2.83 16.44
CA ASP A 611 -12.54 2.99 17.31
C ASP A 611 -12.58 1.91 18.41
N ALA A 612 -12.22 0.67 18.08
CA ALA A 612 -12.14 -0.42 19.06
C ALA A 612 -11.01 -0.18 20.08
N VAL A 613 -9.85 0.28 19.63
CA VAL A 613 -8.73 0.68 20.48
C VAL A 613 -9.11 1.87 21.36
N GLU A 614 -9.85 2.85 20.83
CA GLU A 614 -10.32 4.01 21.60
C GLU A 614 -11.35 3.61 22.67
N LYS A 615 -12.25 2.68 22.37
CA LYS A 615 -13.26 2.18 23.31
C LYS A 615 -12.66 1.29 24.42
N SER A 616 -11.54 0.64 24.17
CA SER A 616 -10.92 -0.28 25.13
C SER A 616 -9.38 -0.22 25.05
N PRO A 617 -8.78 0.91 25.42
CA PRO A 617 -7.36 1.16 25.20
C PRO A 617 -6.49 0.28 26.10
N ARG A 618 -5.54 -0.46 25.51
CA ARG A 618 -4.53 -1.19 26.28
C ARG A 618 -3.34 -0.29 26.56
N HIS A 619 -3.30 0.28 27.76
CA HIS A 619 -2.23 1.17 28.18
C HIS A 619 -0.84 0.52 28.06
N GLY A 620 0.08 1.20 27.38
CA GLY A 620 1.48 0.77 27.23
C GLY A 620 1.77 -0.15 26.03
N LEU A 621 0.78 -0.47 25.20
CA LEU A 621 0.93 -1.25 23.97
C LEU A 621 0.52 -0.41 22.76
N THR A 622 1.37 -0.36 21.72
CA THR A 622 0.98 0.19 20.42
C THR A 622 0.22 -0.90 19.66
N GLU A 623 -1.10 -0.74 19.55
CA GLU A 623 -1.96 -1.69 18.87
C GLU A 623 -1.93 -1.43 17.35
N HIS A 624 -1.76 -2.49 16.56
CA HIS A 624 -1.77 -2.43 15.11
C HIS A 624 -2.69 -3.49 14.55
N ILE A 625 -3.39 -3.18 13.44
CA ILE A 625 -4.11 -4.20 12.69
C ILE A 625 -3.08 -5.23 12.19
N LEU A 626 -3.34 -6.50 12.51
CA LEU A 626 -2.61 -7.59 11.91
C LEU A 626 -2.89 -7.59 10.41
N ALA A 627 -1.84 -7.51 9.61
CA ALA A 627 -1.91 -7.56 8.15
C ALA A 627 -2.70 -8.79 7.65
N GLU A 628 -2.62 -9.86 8.41
CA GLU A 628 -3.34 -11.12 8.30
C GLU A 628 -4.86 -10.94 8.28
N SER A 629 -5.38 -10.04 9.11
CA SER A 629 -6.81 -9.77 9.24
C SER A 629 -7.39 -9.07 8.02
N LEU A 630 -6.54 -8.50 7.15
CA LEU A 630 -6.95 -7.81 5.93
C LEU A 630 -7.09 -8.77 4.74
N LYS A 631 -6.46 -9.95 4.82
CA LYS A 631 -6.53 -10.99 3.79
C LYS A 631 -7.75 -11.88 4.05
N PRO A 632 -8.66 -12.08 3.07
CA PRO A 632 -9.75 -13.05 3.19
C PRO A 632 -9.20 -14.45 3.51
N MET A 633 -9.96 -15.23 4.29
CA MET A 633 -9.60 -16.62 4.55
C MET A 633 -9.45 -17.41 3.25
N ASP A 634 -8.52 -18.36 3.26
CA ASP A 634 -8.37 -19.33 2.17
C ASP A 634 -9.63 -20.17 2.10
N TRP A 635 -10.36 -20.03 0.99
CA TRP A 635 -11.64 -20.71 0.77
C TRP A 635 -11.52 -22.24 0.80
N ARG A 636 -10.31 -22.81 0.66
CA ARG A 636 -10.10 -24.27 0.86
C ARG A 636 -10.30 -24.73 2.30
N LYS A 637 -10.21 -23.80 3.26
CA LYS A 637 -10.42 -24.04 4.68
C LYS A 637 -11.81 -23.65 5.14
N ASP A 638 -12.67 -23.26 4.20
CA ASP A 638 -14.07 -22.94 4.47
C ASP A 638 -14.89 -24.23 4.60
N VAL A 639 -15.94 -24.21 5.42
CA VAL A 639 -16.73 -25.40 5.80
C VAL A 639 -17.24 -26.14 4.56
N TRP A 640 -17.75 -25.40 3.57
CA TRP A 640 -18.21 -25.99 2.30
C TRP A 640 -17.11 -26.76 1.57
N ALA A 641 -15.83 -26.39 1.71
CA ALA A 641 -14.73 -26.99 0.96
C ALA A 641 -14.15 -28.24 1.64
N PHE A 642 -14.00 -28.24 2.96
CA PHE A 642 -13.30 -29.32 3.66
C PHE A 642 -14.22 -30.40 4.27
N GLN A 643 -15.47 -30.09 4.61
CA GLN A 643 -16.34 -31.02 5.33
C GLN A 643 -16.67 -32.27 4.49
N ASP A 644 -16.69 -33.44 5.13
CA ASP A 644 -17.25 -34.66 4.55
C ASP A 644 -18.78 -34.64 4.68
N TYR A 645 -19.48 -34.53 3.55
CA TYR A 645 -20.94 -34.42 3.56
C TYR A 645 -21.64 -35.74 3.86
N ALA A 646 -21.01 -36.88 3.58
CA ALA A 646 -21.61 -38.17 3.86
C ALA A 646 -21.62 -38.42 5.36
N GLU A 647 -20.48 -38.17 6.02
CA GLU A 647 -20.38 -38.24 7.47
C GLU A 647 -21.31 -37.22 8.16
N ALA A 648 -21.28 -35.96 7.71
CA ALA A 648 -22.13 -34.92 8.29
C ALA A 648 -23.63 -35.22 8.12
N ALA A 649 -24.06 -35.72 6.95
CA ALA A 649 -25.45 -36.08 6.71
C ALA A 649 -25.91 -37.28 7.55
N GLU A 650 -25.00 -38.23 7.81
CA GLU A 650 -25.29 -39.36 8.68
C GLU A 650 -25.45 -38.92 10.14
N ILE A 651 -24.55 -38.05 10.64
CA ILE A 651 -24.68 -37.45 11.97
C ILE A 651 -26.01 -36.70 12.11
N GLN A 652 -26.35 -35.88 11.10
CA GLN A 652 -27.62 -35.14 11.08
C GLN A 652 -28.83 -36.08 11.12
N ARG A 653 -28.80 -37.20 10.39
CA ARG A 653 -29.86 -38.21 10.41
C ARG A 653 -30.00 -38.88 11.78
N GLN A 654 -28.88 -39.22 12.42
CA GLN A 654 -28.87 -39.80 13.77
C GLN A 654 -29.43 -38.83 14.80
N PHE A 655 -29.11 -37.54 14.69
CA PHE A 655 -29.66 -36.51 15.56
C PHE A 655 -31.18 -36.40 15.44
N GLU A 656 -31.71 -36.48 14.22
CA GLU A 656 -33.17 -36.46 13.97
C GLU A 656 -33.88 -37.70 14.50
N GLU A 657 -33.24 -38.87 14.45
CA GLU A 657 -33.76 -40.11 15.04
C GLU A 657 -33.75 -40.07 16.58
N LEU A 658 -32.84 -39.31 17.20
CA LEU A 658 -32.75 -39.13 18.65
C LEU A 658 -33.77 -38.12 19.21
N ASP A 659 -34.12 -37.08 18.45
CA ASP A 659 -35.10 -36.05 18.86
C ASP A 659 -36.53 -36.61 18.99
N GLU A 660 -36.80 -37.78 18.39
CA GLU A 660 -38.06 -38.53 18.59
C GLU A 660 -38.11 -39.32 19.92
N THR A 661 -37.00 -39.45 20.67
CA THR A 661 -36.93 -40.33 21.85
C THR A 661 -36.44 -39.72 23.16
N ASP A 662 -35.62 -38.66 23.18
CA ASP A 662 -35.20 -38.02 24.46
C ASP A 662 -34.83 -36.53 24.31
N SER A 663 -35.82 -35.65 24.48
CA SER A 663 -35.72 -34.19 24.25
C SER A 663 -34.91 -33.42 25.32
N PHE A 664 -34.43 -34.05 26.39
CA PHE A 664 -33.83 -33.34 27.54
C PHE A 664 -32.29 -33.33 27.57
N VAL A 665 -31.62 -34.40 27.13
CA VAL A 665 -30.15 -34.55 27.24
C VAL A 665 -29.41 -33.82 26.11
N ILE A 666 -30.04 -33.73 24.94
CA ILE A 666 -29.45 -33.20 23.71
C ILE A 666 -29.35 -31.66 23.73
N ALA A 667 -30.29 -30.98 24.37
CA ALA A 667 -30.28 -29.53 24.51
C ALA A 667 -29.07 -29.04 25.32
N GLN A 668 -28.54 -29.86 26.22
CA GLN A 668 -27.42 -29.52 27.09
C GLN A 668 -26.08 -29.73 26.39
N THR A 669 -25.92 -30.82 25.63
CA THR A 669 -24.71 -31.06 24.82
C THR A 669 -24.58 -30.12 23.62
N MET A 670 -25.68 -29.77 22.95
CA MET A 670 -25.63 -28.75 21.89
C MET A 670 -25.21 -27.37 22.41
N ALA A 671 -25.64 -26.99 23.61
CA ALA A 671 -25.22 -25.73 24.22
C ALA A 671 -23.71 -25.71 24.52
N ASP A 672 -23.15 -26.86 24.90
CA ASP A 672 -21.72 -27.00 25.19
C ASP A 672 -20.86 -27.11 23.93
N ASP A 673 -21.34 -27.80 22.88
CA ASP A 673 -20.67 -27.85 21.57
C ASP A 673 -20.75 -26.50 20.83
N LEU A 674 -21.86 -25.75 20.96
CA LEU A 674 -21.97 -24.39 20.44
C LEU A 674 -21.04 -23.41 21.17
N ARG A 675 -20.85 -23.58 22.48
CA ARG A 675 -19.81 -22.86 23.25
C ARG A 675 -18.40 -23.23 22.78
N TYR A 676 -18.17 -24.50 22.44
CA TYR A 676 -16.89 -24.99 21.93
C TYR A 676 -16.58 -24.44 20.52
N VAL A 677 -17.55 -24.43 19.61
CA VAL A 677 -17.41 -23.84 18.26
C VAL A 677 -17.20 -22.32 18.33
N ALA A 678 -17.90 -21.61 19.22
CA ALA A 678 -17.67 -20.19 19.47
C ALA A 678 -16.24 -19.91 19.98
N ASN A 679 -15.65 -20.84 20.75
CA ASN A 679 -14.28 -20.75 21.23
C ASN A 679 -13.22 -21.08 20.16
N ILE A 680 -13.53 -21.94 19.18
CA ILE A 680 -12.59 -22.31 18.09
C ILE A 680 -12.63 -21.34 16.90
N GLY A 681 -13.73 -20.60 16.72
CA GLY A 681 -13.97 -19.66 15.62
C GLY A 681 -13.01 -18.46 15.48
N GLY A 682 -12.00 -18.32 16.33
CA GLY A 682 -10.80 -17.55 15.98
C GLY A 682 -10.98 -16.04 15.80
N LEU A 683 -11.88 -15.40 16.56
CA LEU A 683 -11.83 -13.97 16.85
C LEU A 683 -11.98 -13.77 18.36
N THR A 684 -10.94 -14.15 19.11
CA THR A 684 -10.80 -13.84 20.53
C THR A 684 -10.44 -12.36 20.72
N ALA A 685 -11.44 -11.50 20.58
CA ALA A 685 -11.50 -10.24 21.29
C ALA A 685 -12.96 -10.05 21.72
N VAL A 686 -13.18 -9.95 23.03
CA VAL A 686 -14.49 -9.76 23.70
C VAL A 686 -15.23 -11.05 24.10
N ALA A 687 -14.58 -11.88 24.93
CA ALA A 687 -15.29 -12.84 25.79
C ALA A 687 -14.58 -13.05 27.15
N SER A 688 -13.85 -12.04 27.64
CA SER A 688 -13.17 -12.10 28.95
C SER A 688 -13.75 -11.10 29.97
N TYR A 689 -14.96 -10.59 29.76
CA TYR A 689 -15.57 -9.59 30.65
C TYR A 689 -16.90 -10.03 31.30
N ALA A 690 -17.42 -11.20 30.94
CA ALA A 690 -18.67 -11.73 31.51
C ALA A 690 -18.46 -12.82 32.58
N ALA A 691 -17.23 -13.33 32.75
CA ALA A 691 -16.93 -14.41 33.71
C ALA A 691 -16.53 -13.90 35.13
N GLU A 692 -16.43 -12.59 35.34
CA GLU A 692 -16.06 -11.99 36.64
C GLU A 692 -17.25 -11.42 37.44
N GLN A 693 -18.51 -11.62 36.99
CA GLN A 693 -19.69 -11.20 37.75
C GLN A 693 -20.61 -12.34 38.25
N GLU A 694 -20.27 -13.60 38.00
CA GLU A 694 -21.04 -14.77 38.51
C GLU A 694 -20.26 -15.63 39.52
N SER A 695 -19.18 -15.13 40.12
CA SER A 695 -18.41 -15.86 41.17
C SER A 695 -18.56 -15.31 42.59
N GLN A 696 -19.57 -14.48 42.84
CA GLN A 696 -20.04 -14.19 44.20
C GLN A 696 -21.33 -14.96 44.46
N ASP A 697 -21.19 -16.26 44.72
CA ASP A 697 -22.06 -17.12 45.53
C ASP A 697 -21.84 -18.56 45.08
N GLU A 698 -20.90 -19.25 45.74
CA GLU A 698 -20.95 -20.69 46.06
C GLU A 698 -19.60 -21.12 46.68
N GLU A 699 -19.54 -21.10 48.01
CA GLU A 699 -18.60 -21.94 48.75
C GLU A 699 -19.02 -23.40 48.55
N VAL A 700 -18.29 -24.13 47.69
CA VAL A 700 -18.28 -25.60 47.75
C VAL A 700 -16.84 -26.09 47.78
N GLU A 701 -16.48 -26.57 48.96
CA GLU A 701 -15.29 -27.30 49.31
C GLU A 701 -15.16 -28.55 48.42
N TYR A 702 -14.07 -28.69 47.65
CA TYR A 702 -13.71 -29.98 47.08
C TYR A 702 -12.21 -30.26 47.21
N VAL A 703 -11.95 -31.32 47.97
CA VAL A 703 -10.66 -31.92 48.32
C VAL A 703 -10.06 -32.57 47.08
N GLY A 704 -8.76 -32.36 46.88
CA GLY A 704 -8.06 -32.73 45.66
C GLY A 704 -7.82 -34.21 45.45
N TYR A 705 -7.46 -34.54 44.21
CA TYR A 705 -6.53 -35.61 43.87
C TYR A 705 -5.80 -35.20 42.59
N MET A 706 -4.47 -35.05 42.70
CA MET A 706 -3.56 -34.99 41.56
C MET A 706 -3.36 -36.42 41.06
N GLU A 707 -3.61 -36.68 39.79
CA GLU A 707 -2.94 -37.77 39.08
C GLU A 707 -2.45 -37.29 37.71
N GLU A 708 -1.18 -37.63 37.49
CA GLU A 708 -0.31 -37.30 36.38
C GLU A 708 -0.75 -38.04 35.11
N VAL A 709 -0.77 -37.37 33.96
CA VAL A 709 -0.64 -38.05 32.65
C VAL A 709 0.26 -37.20 31.74
N GLU A 710 1.42 -37.77 31.42
CA GLU A 710 2.41 -37.24 30.46
C GLU A 710 1.90 -37.30 28.99
N PRO A 711 2.45 -36.47 28.08
CA PRO A 711 1.87 -36.21 26.76
C PRO A 711 2.41 -37.12 25.64
N TRP A 712 1.58 -37.32 24.61
CA TRP A 712 1.97 -37.62 23.22
C TRP A 712 1.45 -36.55 22.27
#